data_AF-A0A1D2XDI5-F1
#
_entry.id   AF-A0A1D2XDI5-F1
#
_cell.length_a   1.000
_cell.length_b   1.000
_cell.length_c   1.000
_cell.angle_alpha   90.00
_cell.angle_beta   90.00
_cell.angle_gamma   90.00
#
_symmetry.space_group_name_H-M   'P 1'
#
loop_
_entity.id
_entity.type
_entity.pdbx_description
1 polymer ?
#
loop_
_entity_poly.entity_id
_entity_poly.type
_entity_poly.pdbx_seq_one_letter_code
_entity_poly.pdbx_strand_id
1 'polypeptide(L)'
;MAGNFNEVNGTDNNDDLVGTSGADALNGGLGSDTLDGGEGSDRFILADRDAMDTLTFTSNDDQQDIIDVSQLLPDGQVTADNLHQFIKINSTGVFLDTSGAGEFSAKNKLANFDSSSSVNSNLIAVQIAASTVIEFDWMATADDPLQDVSAYTTANSYDDRVQGDYTDNSLIGTGADDVLDGGAGDDVLNGGEGADTYYGGAGNDTYVLSTTGDVETLSFKSTTHEKDVLDISAFLPAEATQSNLANYLNITAEGVYLDVTGGEDFSNHNKIAEFTEDSIFTKDLIQVKIADSSVISFSVDPLIGVQSGDSSTFVSAAVVHGMIDKKNEDGTDSGVLGGKAGFIDSVAGQKLNVDLSDHSITIVHGGGGDEALDGSQVAVAGEGEDEVQLYGRLGNDTLTANAGNSYLDGGAGNDYIIAGEGANVLAGGEGRDEFKLTFEAQTNTETNSDMLYDFSSREGHRDILNLSDVLPAEATESNIHQYVQVTETGLYVDVNGGANFNKYNELARFGERSDFDNLIDIRLSDNSLIQMNTQDAANTFDGTAGDDELHAGDGSQTLNGGEGDDVLDGDRLSTGESADHLYGGKGNDQLYVDASDLTEGTVDGGEGTDTMFMKSSDSSTISVDMQSMGVERAFAGAGDDTLDASGYTAAAGSYDLSTGDAVAGVAQKTQLFGRSGDDTLIGGEAGDYLDGGSGDDTLSGGDGRDTLAGNSGNDVYVLADDAHIDQILGFKSTSSETDAIDISALVPSGFTESQLPDYLLISSNYVYFDSTGQGNFSDDQIIARFAWGTDIEEPVKVIFNGTETTIVHNDAPEVSDTISKTMQEDGTLILTQADLLTNATDPEGNPLTASNLVFNGPGAVTDNGDGTFTVTPSSNYNGAISVDFDVSDSSLSVSNRVNITVEAVNDAPEVSGSISKTMQEDGALILTQDDLLSKAYDVDGDALAATNLQLAAGGTITDNGDGTYTVTPDADYNGSLNVTYDITDSGLTVSSQVNITVEAVNDAPESSDSALVMVEESVYQFHINDFTFADKDGDSLSSILITTLPTTGELLLNDVAVLADQRITSADIDNLTYTAPALDTDTEVNFSFAVNDGLEDSGAQTFTLDLKDASSGTIEGSVDSEIISGTDGDDMIVAGEGDDIVASSEGNDLLTGGGGSDIFVWRASDHAGEDTDTITDFSTGAGGDVIDLSDVIQADTDALDSYLNLNFENGDTTIEVSPAADGQVTQKITLQGVDLSSYGGGATDAEIINNLMDDGNLMV
;
A
#
# COMPACT_ATOMS: atom_id res chain seq x y z
N MET A 1 19.32 -2.64 25.73
CA MET A 1 20.44 -1.78 25.29
C MET A 1 19.98 -0.32 25.20
N ALA A 2 20.46 0.59 26.05
CA ALA A 2 20.28 2.04 25.84
C ALA A 2 21.67 2.69 25.73
N GLY A 3 22.27 2.58 24.55
CA GLY A 3 23.46 3.35 24.20
C GLY A 3 23.10 4.82 24.06
N ASN A 4 24.02 5.72 24.41
CA ASN A 4 23.92 7.12 24.00
C ASN A 4 23.83 7.17 22.46
N PHE A 5 22.63 7.31 21.92
CA PHE A 5 22.45 7.48 20.48
C PHE A 5 23.14 8.77 20.05
N ASN A 6 23.95 8.70 19.00
CA ASN A 6 24.45 9.92 18.35
C ASN A 6 23.30 10.53 17.55
N GLU A 7 22.82 11.70 17.97
CA GLU A 7 21.74 12.38 17.25
C GLU A 7 22.22 12.99 15.93
N VAL A 8 21.59 12.56 14.83
CA VAL A 8 21.74 13.11 13.48
C VAL A 8 20.41 13.72 13.07
N ASN A 9 20.33 15.05 13.10
CA ASN A 9 19.10 15.80 12.80
C ASN A 9 19.20 16.49 11.42
N GLY A 10 18.18 16.28 10.59
CA GLY A 10 17.94 16.95 9.32
C GLY A 10 17.23 18.29 9.46
N THR A 11 16.70 18.78 8.34
CA THR A 11 16.01 20.06 8.18
C THR A 11 14.55 19.85 7.77
N ASP A 12 13.80 20.93 7.53
CA ASP A 12 12.45 20.82 6.95
C ASP A 12 12.47 20.59 5.41
N ASN A 13 13.50 19.95 4.86
CA ASN A 13 13.58 19.58 3.43
C ASN A 13 14.05 18.12 3.30
N ASN A 14 13.97 17.54 2.10
CA ASN A 14 14.54 16.22 1.82
C ASN A 14 16.05 16.17 2.11
N ASP A 15 16.42 15.38 3.11
CA ASP A 15 17.78 15.21 3.62
C ASP A 15 18.26 13.76 3.46
N ASP A 16 19.56 13.58 3.22
CA ASP A 16 20.23 12.27 3.23
C ASP A 16 21.07 12.18 4.51
N LEU A 17 20.61 11.40 5.49
CA LEU A 17 21.26 11.20 6.77
C LEU A 17 21.91 9.82 6.81
N VAL A 18 23.19 9.78 7.22
CA VAL A 18 23.96 8.54 7.34
C VAL A 18 24.56 8.48 8.74
N GLY A 19 24.25 7.43 9.48
CA GLY A 19 24.77 7.12 10.79
C GLY A 19 26.24 6.71 10.76
N THR A 20 26.80 6.53 11.94
CA THR A 20 28.18 6.13 12.15
C THR A 20 28.25 4.63 12.47
N SER A 21 29.34 4.18 13.07
CA SER A 21 29.40 2.83 13.64
C SER A 21 28.99 2.94 15.11
N GLY A 22 27.92 2.27 15.53
CA GLY A 22 27.32 2.38 16.86
C GLY A 22 25.82 2.70 16.77
N ALA A 23 25.21 3.02 17.91
CA ALA A 23 23.80 3.42 17.93
C ALA A 23 23.64 4.91 17.55
N ASP A 24 22.91 5.19 16.48
CA ASP A 24 22.61 6.54 15.98
C ASP A 24 21.09 6.82 16.03
N ALA A 25 20.69 8.06 16.29
CA ALA A 25 19.30 8.50 16.23
C ALA A 25 19.12 9.47 15.06
N LEU A 26 18.47 9.01 13.99
CA LEU A 26 18.29 9.73 12.75
C LEU A 26 16.88 10.35 12.71
N ASN A 27 16.83 11.69 12.69
CA ASN A 27 15.60 12.45 12.57
C ASN A 27 15.67 13.33 11.31
N GLY A 28 14.98 12.91 10.25
CA GLY A 28 14.95 13.62 8.97
C GLY A 28 14.32 15.01 9.04
N GLY A 29 13.27 15.17 9.87
CA GLY A 29 12.50 16.40 9.99
C GLY A 29 11.25 16.38 9.13
N LEU A 30 10.91 17.50 8.49
CA LEU A 30 9.75 17.59 7.59
C LEU A 30 10.25 17.42 6.15
N GLY A 31 9.98 16.29 5.49
CA GLY A 31 10.56 16.00 4.18
C GLY A 31 10.40 14.54 3.79
N SER A 32 10.76 14.22 2.54
CA SER A 32 10.97 12.83 2.11
C SER A 32 12.46 12.55 2.19
N ASP A 33 12.88 11.93 3.29
CA ASP A 33 14.27 11.80 3.69
C ASP A 33 14.82 10.40 3.42
N THR A 34 16.13 10.29 3.23
CA THR A 34 16.85 9.01 3.19
C THR A 34 17.61 8.86 4.49
N LEU A 35 17.27 7.86 5.28
CA LEU A 35 17.88 7.59 6.58
C LEU A 35 18.63 6.25 6.51
N ASP A 36 19.95 6.29 6.65
CA ASP A 36 20.82 5.11 6.62
C ASP A 36 21.52 4.98 7.98
N GLY A 37 21.12 3.99 8.78
CA GLY A 37 21.65 3.79 10.13
C GLY A 37 23.12 3.37 10.15
N GLY A 38 23.50 2.46 9.25
CA GLY A 38 24.83 1.86 9.25
C GLY A 38 24.92 0.63 10.15
N GLU A 39 26.06 0.44 10.81
CA GLU A 39 26.30 -0.70 11.70
C GLU A 39 25.97 -0.34 13.15
N GLY A 40 25.07 -1.09 13.81
CA GLY A 40 24.68 -0.90 15.21
C GLY A 40 23.18 -0.65 15.37
N SER A 41 22.60 -0.86 16.56
CA SER A 41 21.16 -0.64 16.78
C SER A 41 20.80 0.84 16.68
N ASP A 42 20.15 1.23 15.58
CA ASP A 42 19.83 2.62 15.25
C ASP A 42 18.37 2.98 15.52
N ARG A 43 18.05 4.26 15.67
CA ARG A 43 16.68 4.77 15.85
C ARG A 43 16.30 5.70 14.70
N PHE A 44 15.23 5.36 13.99
CA PHE A 44 14.66 6.12 12.88
C PHE A 44 13.42 6.89 13.31
N ILE A 45 13.52 8.21 13.43
CA ILE A 45 12.43 9.08 13.91
C ILE A 45 11.63 9.59 12.72
N LEU A 46 10.38 9.10 12.58
CA LEU A 46 9.45 9.50 11.53
C LEU A 46 8.57 10.65 12.01
N ALA A 47 8.67 11.81 11.36
CA ALA A 47 8.05 13.06 11.84
C ALA A 47 6.98 13.67 10.91
N ASP A 48 6.90 13.25 9.65
CA ASP A 48 5.91 13.75 8.68
C ASP A 48 4.98 12.62 8.16
N ARG A 49 3.67 12.89 8.09
CA ARG A 49 2.66 11.94 7.59
C ARG A 49 2.34 12.12 6.12
N ASP A 50 2.70 13.28 5.56
CA ASP A 50 2.40 13.66 4.17
C ASP A 50 3.61 13.46 3.25
N ALA A 51 4.76 13.09 3.80
CA ALA A 51 5.99 12.78 3.08
C ALA A 51 6.40 11.32 3.32
N MET A 52 7.17 10.77 2.39
CA MET A 52 7.56 9.36 2.36
C MET A 52 9.07 9.24 2.51
N ASP A 53 9.53 8.67 3.61
CA ASP A 53 10.95 8.45 3.88
C ASP A 53 11.44 7.14 3.24
N THR A 54 12.76 6.99 3.15
CA THR A 54 13.43 5.75 2.74
C THR A 54 14.44 5.37 3.80
N LEU A 55 14.32 4.16 4.34
CA LEU A 55 15.11 3.67 5.46
C LEU A 55 16.02 2.53 4.98
N THR A 56 17.30 2.59 5.34
CA THR A 56 18.17 1.40 5.36
C THR A 56 18.09 0.82 6.76
N PHE A 57 17.19 -0.15 6.94
CA PHE A 57 16.78 -0.68 8.24
C PHE A 57 17.26 -2.12 8.43
N THR A 58 17.82 -2.44 9.59
CA THR A 58 18.36 -3.76 9.93
C THR A 58 17.78 -4.27 11.25
N SER A 59 17.14 -5.43 11.21
CA SER A 59 16.58 -6.12 12.39
C SER A 59 16.87 -7.61 12.26
N ASN A 60 17.82 -8.09 13.05
CA ASN A 60 18.31 -9.47 13.11
C ASN A 60 18.99 -9.73 14.47
N ASP A 61 19.46 -10.96 14.69
CA ASP A 61 20.09 -11.41 15.94
C ASP A 61 21.29 -10.56 16.41
N ASP A 62 21.96 -9.84 15.50
CA ASP A 62 23.16 -9.04 15.79
C ASP A 62 22.88 -7.52 15.88
N GLN A 63 21.79 -7.04 15.27
CA GLN A 63 21.42 -5.61 15.20
C GLN A 63 19.91 -5.45 15.22
N GLN A 64 19.41 -4.70 16.20
CA GLN A 64 17.98 -4.39 16.36
C GLN A 64 17.74 -2.89 16.21
N ASP A 65 17.35 -2.46 15.02
CA ASP A 65 16.99 -1.07 14.77
C ASP A 65 15.56 -0.76 15.27
N ILE A 66 15.31 0.51 15.59
CA ILE A 66 14.08 1.03 16.21
C ILE A 66 13.39 1.99 15.24
N ILE A 67 12.10 1.74 14.96
CA ILE A 67 11.23 2.69 14.24
C ILE A 67 10.47 3.54 15.26
N ASP A 68 10.76 4.84 15.30
CA ASP A 68 10.11 5.78 16.23
C ASP A 68 8.99 6.57 15.53
N VAL A 69 7.75 6.21 15.88
CA VAL A 69 6.52 6.87 15.44
C VAL A 69 5.83 7.61 16.59
N SER A 70 6.50 7.77 17.73
CA SER A 70 5.92 8.31 18.97
C SER A 70 5.30 9.70 18.80
N GLN A 71 5.80 10.48 17.85
CA GLN A 71 5.29 11.83 17.55
C GLN A 71 4.03 11.84 16.68
N LEU A 72 3.69 10.70 16.06
CA LEU A 72 2.62 10.59 15.08
C LEU A 72 1.36 9.89 15.64
N LEU A 73 1.48 9.23 16.78
CA LEU A 73 0.40 8.48 17.43
C LEU A 73 -0.51 9.39 18.29
N PRO A 74 -1.79 9.01 18.52
CA PRO A 74 -2.66 9.76 19.41
C PRO A 74 -2.27 9.58 20.90
N ASP A 75 -2.06 10.68 21.62
CA ASP A 75 -1.67 10.67 23.05
C ASP A 75 -2.60 9.79 23.91
N GLY A 76 -2.01 8.78 24.58
CA GLY A 76 -2.67 7.97 25.62
C GLY A 76 -3.73 6.99 25.13
N GLN A 77 -3.79 6.68 23.83
CA GLN A 77 -4.71 5.69 23.26
C GLN A 77 -4.04 4.41 22.75
N VAL A 78 -2.71 4.40 22.67
CA VAL A 78 -1.93 3.29 22.09
C VAL A 78 -1.20 2.55 23.20
N THR A 79 -1.45 1.24 23.30
CA THR A 79 -0.81 0.27 24.21
C THR A 79 -0.16 -0.84 23.38
N ALA A 80 0.61 -1.73 24.00
CA ALA A 80 1.11 -2.94 23.32
C ALA A 80 -0.06 -3.73 22.68
N ASP A 81 -1.12 -3.95 23.45
CA ASP A 81 -2.34 -4.70 23.07
C ASP A 81 -3.05 -4.21 21.82
N ASN A 82 -2.97 -2.92 21.50
CA ASN A 82 -3.70 -2.34 20.37
C ASN A 82 -2.80 -1.72 19.30
N LEU A 83 -1.47 -1.81 19.43
CA LEU A 83 -0.51 -1.20 18.50
C LEU A 83 -0.75 -1.66 17.05
N HIS A 84 -1.13 -2.91 16.83
CA HIS A 84 -1.48 -3.49 15.52
C HIS A 84 -2.65 -2.78 14.81
N GLN A 85 -3.50 -2.06 15.54
CA GLN A 85 -4.60 -1.27 14.97
C GLN A 85 -4.11 0.08 14.41
N PHE A 86 -2.93 0.51 14.85
CA PHE A 86 -2.36 1.82 14.54
C PHE A 86 -1.15 1.74 13.61
N ILE A 87 -0.34 0.67 13.67
CA ILE A 87 0.85 0.51 12.84
C ILE A 87 0.83 -0.82 12.10
N LYS A 88 1.36 -0.82 10.88
CA LYS A 88 1.70 -2.03 10.13
C LYS A 88 3.07 -1.83 9.51
N ILE A 89 3.95 -2.81 9.67
CA ILE A 89 5.26 -2.84 9.03
C ILE A 89 5.25 -4.05 8.10
N ASN A 90 5.83 -3.93 6.91
CA ASN A 90 6.06 -5.09 6.05
C ASN A 90 7.35 -4.94 5.27
N SER A 91 7.70 -5.95 4.47
CA SER A 91 8.88 -5.94 3.59
C SER A 91 8.97 -4.73 2.64
N THR A 92 7.89 -3.98 2.47
CA THR A 92 7.87 -2.76 1.64
C THR A 92 8.00 -1.47 2.44
N GLY A 93 7.80 -1.46 3.76
CA GLY A 93 7.95 -0.28 4.62
C GLY A 93 6.92 -0.15 5.76
N VAL A 94 6.78 1.07 6.29
CA VAL A 94 6.01 1.40 7.51
C VAL A 94 4.71 2.11 7.18
N PHE A 95 3.59 1.69 7.79
CA PHE A 95 2.24 2.23 7.61
C PHE A 95 1.62 2.63 8.96
N LEU A 96 0.84 3.71 8.99
CA LEU A 96 0.25 4.27 10.21
C LEU A 96 -1.22 4.68 10.05
N ASP A 97 -2.14 4.02 10.75
CA ASP A 97 -3.56 4.40 10.89
C ASP A 97 -3.85 5.03 12.26
N THR A 98 -3.82 6.36 12.34
CA THR A 98 -4.11 7.08 13.59
C THR A 98 -5.58 7.02 14.05
N SER A 99 -6.47 6.37 13.30
CA SER A 99 -7.85 6.16 13.72
C SER A 99 -8.05 4.91 14.58
N GLY A 100 -7.05 4.01 14.62
CA GLY A 100 -7.14 2.73 15.33
C GLY A 100 -8.13 1.75 14.70
N ALA A 101 -8.38 1.88 13.39
CA ALA A 101 -9.32 1.01 12.67
C ALA A 101 -8.61 -0.13 11.93
N GLY A 102 -7.27 -0.18 11.93
CA GLY A 102 -6.48 -1.18 11.20
C GLY A 102 -6.50 -1.00 9.67
N GLU A 103 -6.83 0.20 9.18
CA GLU A 103 -7.00 0.44 7.73
C GLU A 103 -5.66 0.86 7.08
N PHE A 104 -4.89 -0.12 6.61
CA PHE A 104 -3.57 0.11 5.98
C PHE A 104 -3.64 0.09 4.44
N SER A 105 -3.19 1.17 3.80
CA SER A 105 -3.19 1.38 2.35
C SER A 105 -1.98 2.20 1.89
N ALA A 106 -1.77 2.32 0.58
CA ALA A 106 -0.71 3.18 0.04
C ALA A 106 -0.81 4.67 0.46
N LYS A 107 -1.94 5.11 1.02
CA LYS A 107 -2.17 6.51 1.43
C LYS A 107 -1.68 6.84 2.84
N ASN A 108 -1.47 5.84 3.69
CA ASN A 108 -1.00 6.02 5.06
C ASN A 108 0.35 5.33 5.31
N LYS A 109 1.14 5.20 4.24
CA LYS A 109 2.51 4.73 4.31
C LYS A 109 3.44 5.89 4.63
N LEU A 110 4.29 5.72 5.64
CA LEU A 110 5.23 6.73 6.15
C LEU A 110 6.63 6.58 5.57
N ALA A 111 7.08 5.33 5.38
CA ALA A 111 8.44 5.06 4.93
C ALA A 111 8.51 3.82 4.03
N ASN A 112 9.50 3.78 3.14
CA ASN A 112 9.90 2.60 2.39
C ASN A 112 11.18 2.01 2.97
N PHE A 113 11.34 0.69 2.89
CA PHE A 113 12.64 0.05 3.10
C PHE A 113 13.44 0.05 1.80
N ASP A 114 14.72 0.43 1.88
CA ASP A 114 15.66 0.25 0.77
C ASP A 114 15.95 -1.25 0.56
N SER A 115 16.35 -1.61 -0.65
CA SER A 115 16.77 -2.95 -1.08
C SER A 115 17.91 -3.58 -0.27
N SER A 116 18.67 -2.78 0.48
CA SER A 116 19.73 -3.24 1.38
C SER A 116 19.26 -3.48 2.82
N SER A 117 18.01 -3.13 3.15
CA SER A 117 17.42 -3.40 4.46
C SER A 117 17.30 -4.91 4.69
N SER A 118 17.62 -5.36 5.89
CA SER A 118 17.52 -6.77 6.28
C SER A 118 16.60 -6.92 7.48
N VAL A 119 15.40 -7.45 7.24
CA VAL A 119 14.38 -7.70 8.26
C VAL A 119 14.25 -9.21 8.38
N ASN A 120 15.18 -9.81 9.12
CA ASN A 120 15.27 -11.27 9.27
C ASN A 120 14.68 -11.75 10.60
N SER A 121 14.42 -10.84 11.55
CA SER A 121 13.62 -11.10 12.76
C SER A 121 12.13 -10.83 12.49
N ASN A 122 11.25 -11.62 13.12
CA ASN A 122 9.80 -11.36 13.10
C ASN A 122 9.43 -10.18 14.01
N LEU A 123 10.23 -9.92 15.04
CA LEU A 123 10.07 -8.82 15.98
C LEU A 123 10.88 -7.60 15.54
N ILE A 124 10.19 -6.47 15.38
CA ILE A 124 10.79 -5.17 15.08
C ILE A 124 10.54 -4.23 16.26
N ALA A 125 11.57 -3.52 16.73
CA ALA A 125 11.39 -2.54 17.78
C ALA A 125 10.68 -1.28 17.26
N VAL A 126 9.53 -0.94 17.83
CA VAL A 126 8.72 0.24 17.50
C VAL A 126 8.57 1.13 18.72
N GLN A 127 9.03 2.37 18.63
CA GLN A 127 8.83 3.36 19.69
C GLN A 127 7.52 4.11 19.51
N ILE A 128 6.64 4.02 20.52
CA ILE A 128 5.29 4.58 20.50
C ILE A 128 5.09 5.76 21.46
N ALA A 129 6.00 5.93 22.42
CA ALA A 129 6.06 7.06 23.33
C ALA A 129 7.53 7.35 23.71
N ALA A 130 7.78 8.48 24.37
CA ALA A 130 9.13 8.92 24.71
C ALA A 130 9.99 7.88 25.46
N SER A 131 9.35 6.95 26.18
CA SER A 131 10.00 5.88 26.96
C SER A 131 9.41 4.48 26.69
N THR A 132 8.70 4.28 25.57
CA THR A 132 8.02 3.01 25.28
C THR A 132 8.42 2.52 23.91
N VAL A 133 9.25 1.48 23.89
CA VAL A 133 9.59 0.69 22.71
C VAL A 133 8.91 -0.66 22.86
N ILE A 134 8.20 -1.11 21.83
CA ILE A 134 7.49 -2.38 21.79
C ILE A 134 8.11 -3.20 20.68
N GLU A 135 8.44 -4.45 20.98
CA GLU A 135 8.78 -5.42 19.95
C GLU A 135 7.48 -5.86 19.26
N PHE A 136 7.37 -5.45 18.00
CA PHE A 136 6.18 -5.60 17.18
C PHE A 136 6.42 -6.71 16.18
N ASP A 137 5.63 -7.79 16.26
CA ASP A 137 5.58 -8.76 15.17
C ASP A 137 4.93 -8.09 13.96
N TRP A 138 5.74 -7.81 12.95
CA TRP A 138 5.27 -7.07 11.78
C TRP A 138 4.34 -7.88 10.87
N MET A 139 4.17 -9.19 11.14
CA MET A 139 3.18 -10.05 10.48
C MET A 139 1.85 -10.19 11.25
N ALA A 140 1.73 -9.62 12.45
CA ALA A 140 0.52 -9.69 13.26
C ALA A 140 -0.69 -8.93 12.62
N THR A 141 -1.85 -9.57 12.67
CA THR A 141 -3.18 -9.06 12.35
C THR A 141 -4.01 -8.86 13.63
N ALA A 142 -5.17 -8.22 13.55
CA ALA A 142 -6.00 -7.89 14.72
C ALA A 142 -6.46 -9.08 15.58
N ASP A 143 -6.26 -10.30 15.10
CA ASP A 143 -6.63 -11.55 15.78
C ASP A 143 -5.41 -12.41 16.21
N ASP A 144 -4.17 -11.98 15.90
CA ASP A 144 -2.96 -12.71 16.31
C ASP A 144 -2.64 -12.41 17.79
N PRO A 145 -2.30 -13.43 18.61
CA PRO A 145 -1.82 -13.18 19.97
C PRO A 145 -0.54 -12.33 19.88
N LEU A 146 -0.47 -11.29 20.72
CA LEU A 146 0.84 -10.78 21.09
C LEU A 146 1.57 -11.96 21.73
N GLN A 147 2.79 -12.26 21.25
CA GLN A 147 3.71 -12.95 22.13
C GLN A 147 3.76 -12.10 23.41
N ASP A 148 3.56 -12.75 24.54
CA ASP A 148 3.99 -12.22 25.83
C ASP A 148 5.52 -12.15 25.78
N VAL A 149 6.02 -11.17 25.03
CA VAL A 149 7.37 -10.67 25.19
C VAL A 149 7.24 -9.91 26.49
N SER A 150 7.66 -10.55 27.58
CA SER A 150 8.09 -9.85 28.78
C SER A 150 8.80 -8.60 28.30
N ALA A 151 8.20 -7.46 28.61
CA ALA A 151 8.60 -6.22 28.00
C ALA A 151 10.11 -6.05 28.16
N TYR A 152 10.84 -5.95 27.05
CA TYR A 152 12.18 -5.38 27.07
C TYR A 152 12.02 -3.90 27.45
N THR A 153 11.87 -3.61 28.74
CA THR A 153 11.81 -2.24 29.26
C THR A 153 13.22 -1.71 29.30
N THR A 154 13.59 -0.94 28.27
CA THR A 154 14.63 0.05 28.47
C THR A 154 14.09 1.14 29.38
N ALA A 155 14.63 1.21 30.60
CA ALA A 155 14.56 2.33 31.55
C ALA A 155 13.16 2.95 31.71
N ASN A 156 12.30 2.23 32.43
CA ASN A 156 11.24 2.90 33.19
C ASN A 156 11.79 3.19 34.62
N SER A 157 10.97 3.76 35.52
CA SER A 157 11.37 4.12 36.90
C SER A 157 10.68 3.22 37.94
N TYR A 158 10.33 2.00 37.55
CA TYR A 158 9.55 1.05 38.32
C TYR A 158 10.39 -0.17 38.67
N ASP A 159 10.10 -0.73 39.85
CA ASP A 159 10.68 -1.95 40.37
C ASP A 159 10.24 -3.14 39.48
N ASP A 160 11.11 -3.63 38.59
CA ASP A 160 10.84 -4.68 37.60
C ASP A 160 11.35 -6.05 38.10
N ARG A 161 10.65 -7.15 37.80
CA ARG A 161 11.14 -8.53 38.05
C ARG A 161 11.61 -9.19 36.75
N VAL A 162 12.88 -9.56 36.68
CA VAL A 162 13.56 -10.14 35.51
C VAL A 162 13.96 -11.58 35.80
N GLN A 163 13.37 -12.56 35.11
CA GLN A 163 13.61 -13.98 35.36
C GLN A 163 14.28 -14.68 34.16
N GLY A 164 15.28 -15.51 34.44
CA GLY A 164 16.00 -16.39 33.54
C GLY A 164 15.39 -17.79 33.47
N ASP A 165 15.96 -18.62 32.62
CA ASP A 165 15.53 -19.99 32.35
C ASP A 165 16.50 -21.02 32.96
N TYR A 166 16.67 -22.18 32.32
CA TYR A 166 17.56 -23.25 32.79
C TYR A 166 18.91 -23.26 32.05
N THR A 167 19.28 -22.16 31.39
CA THR A 167 20.53 -21.99 30.63
C THR A 167 21.34 -20.80 31.15
N ASP A 168 22.64 -20.73 30.81
CA ASP A 168 23.51 -19.61 31.19
C ASP A 168 22.98 -18.26 30.63
N ASN A 169 22.32 -17.47 31.48
CA ASN A 169 21.65 -16.23 31.10
C ASN A 169 22.48 -14.99 31.43
N SER A 170 22.20 -13.89 30.74
CA SER A 170 22.72 -12.56 31.13
C SER A 170 21.54 -11.62 31.40
N LEU A 171 21.19 -11.49 32.68
CA LEU A 171 20.10 -10.65 33.15
C LEU A 171 20.59 -9.24 33.44
N ILE A 172 19.88 -8.23 32.95
CA ILE A 172 20.24 -6.82 33.17
C ILE A 172 19.00 -6.06 33.62
N GLY A 173 19.03 -5.46 34.82
CA GLY A 173 18.00 -4.57 35.34
C GLY A 173 18.14 -3.13 34.85
N THR A 174 17.37 -2.24 35.46
CA THR A 174 17.05 -0.88 35.05
C THR A 174 17.73 0.17 35.95
N GLY A 175 17.00 1.24 36.31
CA GLY A 175 17.44 2.35 37.16
C GLY A 175 16.61 2.48 38.45
N ALA A 176 15.80 1.47 38.76
CA ALA A 176 14.86 1.34 39.88
C ALA A 176 15.18 0.06 40.68
N ASP A 177 14.44 -0.25 41.75
CA ASP A 177 14.79 -1.36 42.65
C ASP A 177 14.28 -2.70 42.08
N ASP A 178 15.09 -3.39 41.28
CA ASP A 178 14.65 -4.54 40.46
C ASP A 178 14.81 -5.89 41.17
N VAL A 179 14.17 -6.96 40.68
CA VAL A 179 14.33 -8.34 41.17
C VAL A 179 14.79 -9.25 40.03
N LEU A 180 16.05 -9.65 40.01
CA LEU A 180 16.66 -10.52 39.01
C LEU A 180 16.69 -11.96 39.53
N ASP A 181 16.20 -12.94 38.77
CA ASP A 181 16.19 -14.36 39.14
C ASP A 181 16.75 -15.22 37.98
N GLY A 182 17.98 -15.71 38.11
CA GLY A 182 18.73 -16.45 37.10
C GLY A 182 18.18 -17.83 36.74
N GLY A 183 17.48 -18.50 37.65
CA GLY A 183 17.00 -19.86 37.40
C GLY A 183 18.10 -20.92 37.54
N ALA A 184 18.47 -21.64 36.48
CA ALA A 184 19.58 -22.59 36.52
C ALA A 184 20.54 -22.34 35.36
N GLY A 185 21.85 -22.56 35.56
CA GLY A 185 22.87 -22.15 34.59
C GLY A 185 23.98 -21.36 35.29
N ASP A 186 25.10 -21.10 34.61
CA ASP A 186 26.13 -20.18 35.11
C ASP A 186 25.77 -18.74 34.67
N ASP A 187 24.98 -18.03 35.47
CA ASP A 187 24.33 -16.79 35.03
C ASP A 187 25.17 -15.52 35.24
N VAL A 188 24.80 -14.43 34.57
CA VAL A 188 25.37 -13.08 34.76
C VAL A 188 24.25 -12.09 35.04
N LEU A 189 24.08 -11.67 36.29
CA LEU A 189 23.00 -10.81 36.74
C LEU A 189 23.53 -9.40 37.03
N ASN A 190 22.99 -8.38 36.38
CA ASN A 190 23.44 -6.98 36.48
C ASN A 190 22.26 -6.03 36.69
N GLY A 191 21.93 -5.67 37.92
CA GLY A 191 20.70 -4.95 38.26
C GLY A 191 20.64 -3.49 37.78
N GLY A 192 21.79 -2.83 37.57
CA GLY A 192 21.78 -1.45 37.06
C GLY A 192 21.83 -0.40 38.18
N GLU A 193 21.15 0.73 38.03
CA GLU A 193 21.02 1.71 39.12
C GLU A 193 19.78 1.37 39.96
N GLY A 194 19.77 1.60 41.28
CA GLY A 194 18.69 1.12 42.16
C GLY A 194 19.18 0.17 43.24
N ALA A 195 18.29 -0.18 44.18
CA ALA A 195 18.53 -1.19 45.21
C ALA A 195 17.93 -2.54 44.76
N ASP A 196 18.68 -3.30 43.97
CA ASP A 196 18.17 -4.48 43.28
C ASP A 196 18.33 -5.75 44.11
N THR A 197 17.45 -6.72 43.90
CA THR A 197 17.48 -8.05 44.48
C THR A 197 17.90 -9.08 43.43
N TYR A 198 18.84 -9.96 43.75
CA TYR A 198 19.40 -10.94 42.82
C TYR A 198 19.23 -12.35 43.39
N TYR A 199 18.69 -13.27 42.60
CA TYR A 199 18.57 -14.70 42.85
C TYR A 199 19.34 -15.44 41.76
N GLY A 200 20.59 -15.87 41.98
CA GLY A 200 21.35 -16.59 40.92
C GLY A 200 20.85 -18.00 40.66
N GLY A 201 20.13 -18.60 41.61
CA GLY A 201 19.54 -19.91 41.40
C GLY A 201 20.57 -21.05 41.47
N ALA A 202 20.66 -21.90 40.46
CA ALA A 202 21.50 -23.11 40.45
C ALA A 202 22.61 -23.05 39.39
N GLY A 203 23.84 -22.75 39.81
CA GLY A 203 25.04 -22.80 38.97
C GLY A 203 26.18 -21.99 39.58
N ASN A 204 27.10 -21.47 38.76
CA ASN A 204 28.14 -20.53 39.21
C ASN A 204 27.83 -19.13 38.67
N ASP A 205 27.13 -18.34 39.47
CA ASP A 205 26.51 -17.12 38.98
C ASP A 205 27.41 -15.90 39.21
N THR A 206 27.32 -14.91 38.32
CA THR A 206 28.08 -13.67 38.38
C THR A 206 27.16 -12.49 38.65
N TYR A 207 27.28 -11.91 39.84
CA TYR A 207 26.49 -10.75 40.28
C TYR A 207 27.28 -9.47 40.00
N VAL A 208 26.86 -8.70 39.01
CA VAL A 208 27.48 -7.45 38.57
C VAL A 208 26.83 -6.29 39.29
N LEU A 209 27.58 -5.67 40.19
CA LEU A 209 27.12 -4.51 40.94
C LEU A 209 27.48 -3.23 40.17
N SER A 210 26.52 -2.31 40.06
CA SER A 210 26.60 -1.21 39.08
C SER A 210 26.57 0.20 39.70
N THR A 211 26.04 0.38 40.92
CA THR A 211 26.14 1.64 41.68
C THR A 211 26.71 1.50 43.11
N THR A 212 27.16 2.62 43.69
CA THR A 212 27.61 2.71 45.10
C THR A 212 26.69 3.58 45.96
N GLY A 213 25.49 3.90 45.46
CA GLY A 213 24.54 4.82 46.10
C GLY A 213 23.42 4.11 46.83
N ASP A 214 23.07 2.91 46.34
CA ASP A 214 21.98 2.08 46.80
C ASP A 214 22.52 0.72 47.27
N VAL A 215 21.74 0.00 48.07
CA VAL A 215 22.17 -1.25 48.71
C VAL A 215 21.42 -2.41 48.08
N GLU A 216 22.15 -3.17 47.29
CA GLU A 216 21.68 -4.36 46.56
C GLU A 216 21.37 -5.51 47.53
N THR A 217 20.58 -6.49 47.15
CA THR A 217 20.22 -7.69 47.92
C THR A 217 20.58 -8.93 47.13
N LEU A 218 21.45 -9.80 47.63
CA LEU A 218 22.07 -10.89 46.88
C LEU A 218 21.76 -12.25 47.51
N SER A 219 21.12 -13.17 46.78
CA SER A 219 21.01 -14.58 47.15
C SER A 219 22.20 -15.37 46.63
N PHE A 220 23.33 -15.21 47.31
CA PHE A 220 24.65 -15.65 46.86
C PHE A 220 25.05 -17.03 47.39
N LYS A 221 25.41 -17.97 46.52
CA LYS A 221 25.85 -19.33 46.87
C LYS A 221 27.34 -19.54 46.62
N SER A 222 28.05 -19.86 47.70
CA SER A 222 29.49 -20.13 47.65
C SER A 222 29.84 -21.37 48.45
N THR A 223 29.62 -22.52 47.82
CA THR A 223 29.85 -23.84 48.39
C THR A 223 31.11 -24.49 47.79
N THR A 224 31.32 -25.79 48.08
CA THR A 224 32.38 -26.55 47.40
C THR A 224 32.02 -26.95 45.97
N HIS A 225 30.73 -26.88 45.59
CA HIS A 225 30.21 -27.32 44.28
C HIS A 225 29.77 -26.17 43.40
N GLU A 226 29.18 -25.13 43.98
CA GLU A 226 28.72 -23.90 43.33
C GLU A 226 29.56 -22.73 43.83
N LYS A 227 30.00 -21.87 42.91
CA LYS A 227 30.97 -20.82 43.18
C LYS A 227 30.60 -19.53 42.49
N ASP A 228 29.63 -18.86 43.08
CA ASP A 228 29.22 -17.54 42.63
C ASP A 228 30.37 -16.53 42.72
N VAL A 229 30.33 -15.59 41.78
CA VAL A 229 31.30 -14.52 41.57
C VAL A 229 30.60 -13.18 41.76
N LEU A 230 31.12 -12.37 42.67
CA LEU A 230 30.71 -10.99 42.83
C LEU A 230 31.60 -10.09 41.95
N ASP A 231 31.03 -9.42 40.95
CA ASP A 231 31.73 -8.49 40.08
C ASP A 231 31.55 -7.04 40.55
N ILE A 232 32.58 -6.51 41.19
CA ILE A 232 32.70 -5.10 41.63
C ILE A 232 33.77 -4.35 40.83
N SER A 233 34.17 -4.90 39.69
CA SER A 233 35.31 -4.39 38.92
C SER A 233 35.12 -2.95 38.45
N ALA A 234 33.86 -2.53 38.27
CA ALA A 234 33.47 -1.17 37.87
C ALA A 234 33.83 -0.10 38.91
N PHE A 235 33.87 -0.45 40.20
CA PHE A 235 34.06 0.52 41.27
C PHE A 235 35.52 0.64 41.75
N LEU A 236 36.34 -0.35 41.47
CA LEU A 236 37.71 -0.40 41.97
C LEU A 236 38.64 0.48 41.13
N PRO A 237 39.51 1.30 41.75
CA PRO A 237 40.50 2.07 41.00
C PRO A 237 41.51 1.13 40.31
N ALA A 238 42.07 1.55 39.18
CA ALA A 238 42.99 0.74 38.35
C ALA A 238 44.28 0.26 39.07
N GLU A 239 44.52 0.70 40.29
CA GLU A 239 45.62 0.30 41.18
C GLU A 239 45.23 -0.71 42.28
N ALA A 240 43.96 -1.16 42.29
CA ALA A 240 43.49 -2.28 43.07
C ALA A 240 44.07 -3.60 42.54
N THR A 241 44.65 -4.39 43.43
CA THR A 241 45.31 -5.68 43.19
C THR A 241 44.96 -6.64 44.31
N GLN A 242 45.18 -7.94 44.14
CA GLN A 242 44.93 -8.94 45.21
C GLN A 242 45.57 -8.60 46.57
N SER A 243 46.70 -7.89 46.59
CA SER A 243 47.42 -7.59 47.85
C SER A 243 46.89 -6.37 48.60
N ASN A 244 46.10 -5.51 47.96
CA ASN A 244 45.51 -4.31 48.56
C ASN A 244 43.98 -4.23 48.39
N LEU A 245 43.34 -5.31 47.89
CA LEU A 245 41.88 -5.38 47.73
C LEU A 245 41.14 -5.17 49.06
N ALA A 246 41.70 -5.64 50.18
CA ALA A 246 41.14 -5.42 51.52
C ALA A 246 41.09 -3.95 51.96
N ASN A 247 41.79 -3.03 51.27
CA ASN A 247 41.68 -1.60 51.52
C ASN A 247 40.45 -0.97 50.86
N TYR A 248 39.89 -1.65 49.86
CA TYR A 248 38.77 -1.19 49.05
C TYR A 248 37.50 -2.00 49.29
N LEU A 249 37.61 -3.26 49.73
CA LEU A 249 36.51 -4.20 49.87
C LEU A 249 36.54 -4.90 51.22
N ASN A 250 35.39 -4.94 51.89
CA ASN A 250 35.14 -5.76 53.06
C ASN A 250 33.81 -6.51 52.89
N ILE A 251 33.82 -7.84 53.06
CA ILE A 251 32.62 -8.68 52.93
C ILE A 251 32.36 -9.34 54.28
N THR A 252 31.13 -9.19 54.77
CA THR A 252 30.66 -9.74 56.04
C THR A 252 29.41 -10.58 55.80
N ALA A 253 28.91 -11.29 56.82
CA ALA A 253 27.61 -11.96 56.71
C ALA A 253 26.43 -10.98 56.52
N GLU A 254 26.62 -9.70 56.86
CA GLU A 254 25.60 -8.66 56.72
C GLU A 254 25.64 -7.95 55.35
N GLY A 255 26.61 -8.28 54.48
CA GLY A 255 26.73 -7.65 53.16
C GLY A 255 28.14 -7.27 52.72
N VAL A 256 28.19 -6.56 51.58
CA VAL A 256 29.39 -6.12 50.86
C VAL A 256 29.60 -4.62 51.06
N TYR A 257 30.78 -4.22 51.52
CA TYR A 257 31.16 -2.84 51.77
C TYR A 257 32.35 -2.44 50.90
N LEU A 258 32.26 -1.26 50.28
CA LEU A 258 33.24 -0.79 49.32
C LEU A 258 33.69 0.67 49.56
N ASP A 259 34.98 0.85 49.84
CA ASP A 259 35.63 2.16 49.91
C ASP A 259 36.52 2.41 48.69
N VAL A 260 35.97 3.08 47.68
CA VAL A 260 36.66 3.38 46.42
C VAL A 260 37.86 4.34 46.57
N THR A 261 38.03 4.98 47.74
CA THR A 261 39.17 5.87 48.03
C THR A 261 40.37 5.14 48.65
N GLY A 262 40.18 3.89 49.07
CA GLY A 262 41.22 3.05 49.70
C GLY A 262 41.58 3.47 51.13
N GLY A 263 40.66 4.15 51.82
CA GLY A 263 40.79 4.69 53.18
C GLY A 263 40.34 3.76 54.30
N GLU A 264 39.81 2.57 53.97
CA GLU A 264 39.24 1.56 54.87
C GLU A 264 37.95 1.99 55.62
N ASP A 265 37.13 2.87 55.02
CA ASP A 265 35.80 3.22 55.56
C ASP A 265 34.73 2.22 55.10
N PHE A 266 34.41 1.22 55.91
CA PHE A 266 33.41 0.19 55.63
C PHE A 266 32.15 0.35 56.48
N SER A 267 31.64 1.58 56.57
CA SER A 267 30.37 1.89 57.25
C SER A 267 29.17 1.63 56.34
N ASN A 268 27.94 1.64 56.88
CA ASN A 268 26.70 1.48 56.10
C ASN A 268 26.56 2.51 54.96
N HIS A 269 27.27 3.65 55.03
CA HIS A 269 27.30 4.63 53.95
C HIS A 269 28.08 4.17 52.71
N ASN A 270 28.95 3.18 52.89
CA ASN A 270 29.75 2.54 51.85
C ASN A 270 29.32 1.08 51.66
N LYS A 271 28.13 0.69 52.15
CA LYS A 271 27.53 -0.61 51.88
C LYS A 271 26.94 -0.58 50.48
N ILE A 272 27.25 -1.59 49.69
CA ILE A 272 26.82 -1.68 48.29
C ILE A 272 25.97 -2.93 48.03
N ALA A 273 25.98 -3.91 48.94
CA ALA A 273 25.06 -5.04 48.87
C ALA A 273 24.83 -5.67 50.24
N GLU A 274 23.73 -6.40 50.38
CA GLU A 274 23.28 -7.25 51.47
C GLU A 274 23.12 -8.66 50.94
N PHE A 275 23.29 -9.67 51.80
CA PHE A 275 23.03 -11.05 51.42
C PHE A 275 21.67 -11.47 51.94
N THR A 276 20.88 -12.17 51.14
CA THR A 276 19.60 -12.75 51.59
C THR A 276 19.86 -13.84 52.62
N GLU A 277 18.81 -14.21 53.37
CA GLU A 277 18.90 -15.31 54.34
C GLU A 277 19.22 -16.67 53.67
N ASP A 278 18.91 -16.82 52.37
CA ASP A 278 19.17 -18.02 51.56
C ASP A 278 20.62 -18.13 51.04
N SER A 279 21.46 -17.12 51.30
CA SER A 279 22.85 -17.12 50.89
C SER A 279 23.69 -18.15 51.66
N ILE A 280 24.37 -19.05 50.94
CA ILE A 280 25.12 -20.16 51.54
C ILE A 280 26.63 -19.93 51.42
N PHE A 281 27.33 -19.75 52.55
CA PHE A 281 28.78 -19.58 52.59
C PHE A 281 29.50 -20.79 53.20
N THR A 282 30.43 -21.38 52.45
CA THR A 282 31.48 -22.22 53.04
C THR A 282 32.72 -21.36 53.34
N LYS A 283 33.34 -21.62 54.49
CA LYS A 283 34.29 -20.76 55.25
C LYS A 283 35.45 -20.07 54.49
N ASP A 284 35.66 -20.32 53.20
CA ASP A 284 36.83 -19.88 52.42
C ASP A 284 36.56 -19.46 50.94
N LEU A 285 35.32 -19.19 50.49
CA LEU A 285 35.02 -19.29 49.05
C LEU A 285 34.34 -18.15 48.28
N ILE A 286 34.02 -16.97 48.85
CA ILE A 286 33.43 -15.88 48.04
C ILE A 286 34.41 -15.46 46.95
N GLN A 287 34.02 -15.59 45.68
CA GLN A 287 34.83 -15.15 44.56
C GLN A 287 34.47 -13.72 44.20
N VAL A 288 35.49 -12.88 43.99
CA VAL A 288 35.30 -11.48 43.64
C VAL A 288 36.11 -11.17 42.39
N LYS A 289 35.47 -10.58 41.38
CA LYS A 289 36.11 -10.11 40.16
C LYS A 289 36.53 -8.64 40.31
N ILE A 290 37.78 -8.36 39.97
CA ILE A 290 38.39 -7.02 40.13
C ILE A 290 38.75 -6.37 38.77
N ALA A 291 39.16 -5.10 38.80
CA ALA A 291 39.36 -4.24 37.62
C ALA A 291 40.34 -4.75 36.53
N ASP A 292 41.20 -5.74 36.81
CA ASP A 292 42.07 -6.39 35.81
C ASP A 292 41.50 -7.71 35.25
N SER A 293 40.21 -7.97 35.51
CA SER A 293 39.47 -9.19 35.18
C SER A 293 39.95 -10.46 35.90
N SER A 294 40.78 -10.34 36.94
CA SER A 294 41.11 -11.48 37.81
C SER A 294 40.01 -11.77 38.83
N VAL A 295 39.77 -13.06 39.10
CA VAL A 295 38.83 -13.54 40.12
C VAL A 295 39.62 -14.01 41.35
N ILE A 296 39.28 -13.48 42.52
CA ILE A 296 40.03 -13.65 43.77
C ILE A 296 39.09 -14.17 44.86
N SER A 297 39.53 -15.17 45.62
CA SER A 297 38.78 -15.66 46.79
C SER A 297 38.97 -14.75 48.02
N PHE A 298 37.87 -14.39 48.68
CA PHE A 298 37.80 -13.56 49.89
C PHE A 298 37.16 -14.36 51.05
N SER A 299 37.59 -14.14 52.30
CA SER A 299 37.17 -14.94 53.48
C SER A 299 36.25 -14.15 54.42
N VAL A 300 35.23 -14.79 54.99
CA VAL A 300 34.22 -14.22 55.91
C VAL A 300 34.36 -14.87 57.30
N ASP A 301 34.42 -14.08 58.39
CA ASP A 301 34.78 -14.58 59.74
C ASP A 301 33.68 -14.28 60.79
N PRO A 302 33.12 -15.27 61.53
CA PRO A 302 32.12 -15.05 62.59
C PRO A 302 32.75 -14.94 64.01
N LEU A 303 32.51 -13.80 64.67
CA LEU A 303 32.69 -13.41 66.10
C LEU A 303 34.09 -13.54 66.77
N ILE A 304 34.60 -12.42 67.33
CA ILE A 304 35.13 -12.21 68.72
C ILE A 304 35.55 -10.73 68.90
N GLY A 305 34.94 -10.03 69.88
CA GLY A 305 35.58 -8.93 70.63
C GLY A 305 35.25 -7.46 70.27
N VAL A 306 34.93 -6.67 71.31
CA VAL A 306 34.64 -5.21 71.35
C VAL A 306 35.42 -4.36 70.33
N GLN A 307 34.70 -3.60 69.51
CA GLN A 307 35.22 -2.48 68.71
C GLN A 307 34.37 -1.23 69.00
N SER A 308 34.99 -0.16 69.52
CA SER A 308 34.45 1.19 69.37
C SER A 308 35.23 1.88 68.27
N GLY A 309 34.53 2.63 67.42
CA GLY A 309 35.10 3.40 66.33
C GLY A 309 36.32 4.24 66.74
N ASP A 310 37.26 4.31 65.81
CA ASP A 310 38.50 5.09 65.75
C ASP A 310 39.70 4.71 66.64
N SER A 311 40.58 3.93 66.01
CA SER A 311 42.05 3.96 66.13
C SER A 311 42.67 3.71 67.52
N SER A 312 43.10 2.47 67.74
CA SER A 312 44.24 2.12 68.60
C SER A 312 44.19 2.62 70.07
N THR A 313 43.25 2.16 70.90
CA THR A 313 43.51 1.86 72.33
C THR A 313 42.31 1.19 73.01
N PHE A 314 42.56 0.11 73.75
CA PHE A 314 41.57 -0.54 74.62
C PHE A 314 41.07 0.44 75.69
N VAL A 315 39.76 0.68 75.74
CA VAL A 315 39.16 1.46 76.83
C VAL A 315 39.02 0.58 78.07
N SER A 316 39.63 1.01 79.18
CA SER A 316 39.52 0.31 80.47
C SER A 316 38.12 0.47 81.07
N ALA A 317 37.69 -0.46 81.93
CA ALA A 317 36.45 -0.43 82.72
C ALA A 317 36.13 0.91 83.46
N ALA A 318 37.09 1.82 83.58
CA ALA A 318 36.88 3.16 84.13
C ALA A 318 36.15 4.14 83.18
N VAL A 319 36.08 3.88 81.88
CA VAL A 319 35.35 4.75 80.92
C VAL A 319 33.88 4.33 80.79
N VAL A 320 33.57 3.02 80.88
CA VAL A 320 32.20 2.50 80.98
C VAL A 320 31.47 3.08 82.20
N HIS A 321 32.18 3.24 83.33
CA HIS A 321 31.67 3.92 84.53
C HIS A 321 31.32 5.41 84.35
N GLY A 322 31.75 6.04 83.25
CA GLY A 322 31.48 7.45 82.94
C GLY A 322 30.34 7.69 81.95
N MET A 323 29.91 6.66 81.23
CA MET A 323 28.81 6.71 80.24
C MET A 323 27.44 6.40 80.85
N ILE A 324 27.40 5.83 82.07
CA ILE A 324 26.18 5.61 82.83
C ILE A 324 25.94 6.82 83.75
N ASP A 325 25.00 7.70 83.39
CA ASP A 325 24.63 8.84 84.23
C ASP A 325 23.47 8.47 85.17
N LYS A 326 23.64 8.66 86.49
CA LYS A 326 22.57 8.47 87.50
C LYS A 326 21.66 9.70 87.59
N LYS A 327 21.31 10.29 86.45
CA LYS A 327 20.49 11.52 86.32
C LYS A 327 19.21 11.23 85.54
N ASN A 328 18.24 12.14 85.60
CA ASN A 328 17.06 12.07 84.74
C ASN A 328 17.42 12.51 83.29
N GLU A 329 16.56 12.21 82.30
CA GLU A 329 16.67 12.65 80.88
C GLU A 329 16.98 14.15 80.69
N ASP A 330 16.63 15.00 81.66
CA ASP A 330 16.87 16.45 81.64
C ASP A 330 18.23 16.89 82.23
N GLY A 331 19.09 15.94 82.61
CA GLY A 331 20.42 16.19 83.18
C GLY A 331 20.42 16.65 84.65
N THR A 332 19.30 16.54 85.37
CA THR A 332 19.23 16.84 86.81
C THR A 332 19.55 15.64 87.70
N ASP A 333 20.23 15.89 88.84
CA ASP A 333 20.49 14.89 89.89
C ASP A 333 19.14 14.39 90.45
N SER A 334 18.78 13.14 90.19
CA SER A 334 17.52 12.55 90.64
C SER A 334 17.58 12.22 92.13
N GLY A 335 17.37 13.24 92.97
CA GLY A 335 17.12 13.05 94.40
C GLY A 335 15.83 12.29 94.73
N VAL A 336 15.14 11.72 93.73
CA VAL A 336 13.79 11.15 93.87
C VAL A 336 13.70 9.67 93.44
N LEU A 337 14.71 9.09 92.78
CA LEU A 337 14.71 7.68 92.37
C LEU A 337 15.86 6.86 92.97
N GLY A 338 16.04 6.92 94.29
CA GLY A 338 16.68 5.85 95.09
C GLY A 338 18.06 5.28 94.67
N GLY A 339 18.78 5.87 93.73
CA GLY A 339 20.08 5.38 93.24
C GLY A 339 20.05 4.12 92.35
N LYS A 340 18.87 3.69 91.87
CA LYS A 340 18.64 2.41 91.15
C LYS A 340 18.36 2.54 89.63
N ALA A 341 18.37 3.74 89.03
CA ALA A 341 18.18 3.94 87.58
C ALA A 341 19.44 4.49 86.90
N GLY A 342 19.70 4.10 85.64
CA GLY A 342 20.82 4.59 84.83
C GLY A 342 20.43 4.81 83.36
N PHE A 343 21.02 5.82 82.74
CA PHE A 343 20.90 6.11 81.31
C PHE A 343 22.26 5.94 80.64
N ILE A 344 22.28 5.30 79.48
CA ILE A 344 23.47 5.10 78.66
C ILE A 344 23.48 6.16 77.56
N ASP A 345 24.57 6.92 77.48
CA ASP A 345 24.79 7.93 76.43
C ASP A 345 25.69 7.34 75.33
N SER A 346 25.16 6.35 74.61
CA SER A 346 25.78 5.74 73.42
C SER A 346 25.18 6.33 72.14
N VAL A 347 25.92 6.21 71.03
CA VAL A 347 25.47 6.64 69.68
C VAL A 347 25.57 5.48 68.70
N ALA A 348 24.87 5.58 67.57
CA ALA A 348 24.82 4.56 66.53
C ALA A 348 26.20 4.01 66.13
N GLY A 349 26.30 2.68 66.05
CA GLY A 349 27.53 1.94 65.77
C GLY A 349 28.45 1.71 66.97
N GLN A 350 28.08 2.15 68.18
CA GLN A 350 28.80 1.79 69.41
C GLN A 350 28.24 0.49 69.99
N LYS A 351 29.10 -0.52 70.20
CA LYS A 351 28.72 -1.74 70.92
C LYS A 351 29.11 -1.64 72.39
N LEU A 352 28.16 -1.73 73.30
CA LEU A 352 28.41 -1.64 74.75
C LEU A 352 27.89 -2.88 75.46
N ASN A 353 28.62 -3.37 76.47
CA ASN A 353 28.15 -4.45 77.33
C ASN A 353 28.12 -3.97 78.78
N VAL A 354 26.95 -4.03 79.41
CA VAL A 354 26.66 -3.50 80.74
C VAL A 354 26.09 -4.61 81.62
N ASP A 355 26.92 -5.11 82.53
CA ASP A 355 26.46 -5.92 83.67
C ASP A 355 25.87 -4.99 84.75
N LEU A 356 24.58 -5.14 85.01
CA LEU A 356 23.83 -4.32 85.95
C LEU A 356 24.21 -4.60 87.41
N SER A 357 24.70 -5.80 87.71
CA SER A 357 25.11 -6.22 89.06
C SER A 357 26.31 -5.42 89.57
N ASP A 358 27.20 -5.00 88.67
CA ASP A 358 28.37 -4.18 88.96
C ASP A 358 28.01 -2.73 89.34
N HIS A 359 26.79 -2.27 89.03
CA HIS A 359 26.40 -0.86 89.11
C HIS A 359 25.28 -0.57 90.13
N SER A 360 24.69 -1.61 90.73
CA SER A 360 23.55 -1.53 91.65
C SER A 360 22.33 -0.81 91.04
N ILE A 361 22.06 -1.09 89.76
CA ILE A 361 20.97 -0.48 88.97
C ILE A 361 19.94 -1.58 88.67
N THR A 362 18.65 -1.23 88.74
CA THR A 362 17.53 -2.13 88.39
C THR A 362 16.65 -1.56 87.29
N ILE A 363 16.89 -0.32 86.84
CA ILE A 363 16.19 0.30 85.70
C ILE A 363 17.25 0.91 84.78
N VAL A 364 17.33 0.47 83.53
CA VAL A 364 18.26 1.04 82.54
C VAL A 364 17.56 1.40 81.26
N HIS A 365 17.89 2.59 80.76
CA HIS A 365 17.58 3.02 79.41
C HIS A 365 18.88 3.10 78.61
N GLY A 366 18.91 2.38 77.48
CA GLY A 366 19.94 2.42 76.46
C GLY A 366 20.02 3.78 75.78
N GLY A 367 20.97 3.89 74.85
CA GLY A 367 21.26 5.09 74.09
C GLY A 367 20.80 4.92 72.65
N GLY A 368 21.73 5.03 71.72
CA GLY A 368 21.46 4.80 70.30
C GLY A 368 22.44 3.87 69.60
N GLY A 369 23.22 3.10 70.36
CA GLY A 369 24.15 2.08 69.86
C GLY A 369 23.63 0.68 70.16
N ASP A 370 24.44 -0.35 69.94
CA ASP A 370 24.06 -1.74 70.22
C ASP A 370 24.48 -2.12 71.66
N GLU A 371 23.53 -2.11 72.59
CA GLU A 371 23.72 -2.37 74.00
C GLU A 371 23.35 -3.79 74.43
N ALA A 372 24.32 -4.52 74.97
CA ALA A 372 24.05 -5.72 75.77
C ALA A 372 23.81 -5.33 77.25
N LEU A 373 22.55 -5.30 77.67
CA LEU A 373 22.10 -5.00 79.03
C LEU A 373 21.84 -6.31 79.80
N ASP A 374 22.79 -6.71 80.66
CA ASP A 374 22.72 -7.96 81.40
C ASP A 374 22.23 -7.74 82.85
N GLY A 375 20.97 -8.09 83.09
CA GLY A 375 20.35 -8.14 84.41
C GLY A 375 20.43 -9.47 85.14
N SER A 376 20.95 -10.53 84.50
CA SER A 376 20.89 -11.91 85.02
C SER A 376 21.51 -12.09 86.40
N GLN A 377 22.56 -11.33 86.72
CA GLN A 377 23.32 -11.42 87.98
C GLN A 377 22.86 -10.42 89.04
N VAL A 378 21.78 -9.66 88.81
CA VAL A 378 21.23 -8.73 89.80
C VAL A 378 20.53 -9.53 90.92
N ALA A 379 21.32 -10.06 91.85
CA ALA A 379 20.87 -10.77 93.04
C ALA A 379 20.75 -9.83 94.24
N VAL A 380 19.64 -9.84 94.99
CA VAL A 380 19.54 -9.00 96.20
C VAL A 380 19.07 -9.74 97.44
N ALA A 381 19.82 -9.50 98.51
CA ALA A 381 19.55 -9.92 99.86
C ALA A 381 18.28 -9.25 100.42
N GLY A 382 17.20 -10.01 100.55
CA GLY A 382 16.13 -9.77 101.53
C GLY A 382 14.72 -9.61 100.96
N GLU A 383 14.01 -10.74 100.89
CA GLU A 383 12.55 -10.95 100.77
C GLU A 383 11.76 -9.98 99.88
N GLY A 384 11.68 -10.35 98.59
CA GLY A 384 10.92 -9.73 97.50
C GLY A 384 11.81 -9.70 96.27
N GLU A 385 11.48 -10.43 95.20
CA GLU A 385 12.27 -10.45 93.96
C GLU A 385 12.13 -9.09 93.28
N ASP A 386 13.23 -8.33 93.21
CA ASP A 386 13.25 -7.01 92.58
C ASP A 386 13.30 -7.18 91.05
N GLU A 387 12.21 -6.79 90.38
CA GLU A 387 12.04 -6.63 88.92
C GLU A 387 13.15 -5.75 88.32
N VAL A 388 13.73 -6.17 87.18
CA VAL A 388 14.54 -5.28 86.33
C VAL A 388 13.68 -4.69 85.22
N GLN A 389 13.94 -3.43 84.88
CA GLN A 389 13.30 -2.74 83.75
C GLN A 389 14.38 -2.29 82.77
N LEU A 390 14.43 -2.92 81.60
CA LEU A 390 15.43 -2.67 80.57
C LEU A 390 14.74 -2.09 79.34
N TYR A 391 15.29 -1.00 78.83
CA TYR A 391 14.82 -0.34 77.61
C TYR A 391 16.03 -0.16 76.69
N GLY A 392 16.07 -0.78 75.50
CA GLY A 392 17.18 -0.67 74.54
C GLY A 392 17.18 0.66 73.78
N ARG A 393 16.01 1.03 73.22
CA ARG A 393 15.67 2.25 72.46
C ARG A 393 16.02 2.20 70.98
N LEU A 394 17.25 2.46 70.56
CA LEU A 394 17.65 2.51 69.14
C LEU A 394 18.95 1.70 69.00
N GLY A 395 19.01 0.80 68.03
CA GLY A 395 20.15 -0.10 67.83
C GLY A 395 19.74 -1.55 68.02
N ASN A 396 20.65 -2.49 67.74
CA ASN A 396 20.36 -3.93 67.90
C ASN A 396 20.82 -4.36 69.30
N ASP A 397 19.91 -4.28 70.26
CA ASP A 397 20.18 -4.46 71.67
C ASP A 397 20.07 -5.93 72.10
N THR A 398 20.78 -6.30 73.18
CA THR A 398 20.62 -7.59 73.85
C THR A 398 20.19 -7.37 75.28
N LEU A 399 18.94 -7.72 75.61
CA LEU A 399 18.36 -7.47 76.92
C LEU A 399 18.23 -8.80 77.68
N THR A 400 18.84 -8.93 78.86
CA THR A 400 18.76 -10.16 79.67
C THR A 400 18.12 -9.90 81.02
N ALA A 401 16.99 -10.55 81.28
CA ALA A 401 16.26 -10.44 82.54
C ALA A 401 16.97 -11.17 83.71
N ASN A 402 16.49 -10.92 84.93
CA ASN A 402 16.89 -11.69 86.11
C ASN A 402 15.88 -12.82 86.41
N ALA A 403 15.84 -13.33 87.65
CA ALA A 403 14.93 -14.39 88.05
C ALA A 403 13.57 -13.88 88.61
N GLY A 404 13.25 -12.59 88.47
CA GLY A 404 11.99 -12.00 88.90
C GLY A 404 11.21 -11.43 87.71
N ASN A 405 9.93 -11.08 87.94
CA ASN A 405 9.01 -10.57 86.92
C ASN A 405 9.51 -9.24 86.31
N SER A 406 10.28 -9.31 85.22
CA SER A 406 10.99 -8.20 84.61
C SER A 406 10.21 -7.57 83.45
N TYR A 407 10.53 -6.31 83.11
CA TYR A 407 10.00 -5.60 81.94
C TYR A 407 11.16 -5.29 80.98
N LEU A 408 11.13 -5.84 79.78
CA LEU A 408 12.15 -5.65 78.74
C LEU A 408 11.48 -5.07 77.50
N ASP A 409 12.09 -4.05 76.93
CA ASP A 409 11.59 -3.29 75.77
C ASP A 409 12.78 -2.99 74.86
N GLY A 410 12.86 -3.70 73.73
CA GLY A 410 13.96 -3.62 72.76
C GLY A 410 14.07 -2.20 72.19
N GLY A 411 13.03 -1.73 71.51
CA GLY A 411 12.99 -0.40 70.92
C GLY A 411 12.93 -0.49 69.40
N ALA A 412 13.85 0.16 68.69
CA ALA A 412 13.95 0.05 67.24
C ALA A 412 15.30 -0.55 66.87
N GLY A 413 15.28 -1.60 66.05
CA GLY A 413 16.41 -2.46 65.73
C GLY A 413 15.99 -3.93 65.80
N ASN A 414 16.88 -4.84 65.43
CA ASN A 414 16.66 -6.27 65.60
C ASN A 414 17.20 -6.69 66.97
N ASP A 415 16.33 -6.73 67.96
CA ASP A 415 16.70 -6.91 69.35
C ASP A 415 16.69 -8.37 69.79
N TYR A 416 17.60 -8.73 70.68
CA TYR A 416 17.68 -10.08 71.27
C TYR A 416 17.30 -10.04 72.74
N ILE A 417 16.09 -10.50 73.05
CA ILE A 417 15.47 -10.39 74.37
C ILE A 417 15.45 -11.75 75.05
N ILE A 418 16.20 -11.87 76.16
CA ILE A 418 16.32 -13.09 76.96
C ILE A 418 15.46 -12.95 78.22
N ALA A 419 14.35 -13.69 78.26
CA ALA A 419 13.30 -13.55 79.26
C ALA A 419 13.72 -13.94 80.70
N GLY A 420 14.72 -14.82 80.87
CA GLY A 420 15.11 -15.29 82.20
C GLY A 420 14.02 -16.11 82.90
N GLU A 421 14.09 -16.23 84.23
CA GLU A 421 13.04 -16.85 85.08
C GLU A 421 12.10 -15.74 85.61
N GLY A 422 10.82 -16.04 85.84
CA GLY A 422 9.78 -15.11 86.29
C GLY A 422 8.68 -14.91 85.23
N ALA A 423 7.57 -14.27 85.63
CA ALA A 423 6.54 -13.86 84.67
C ALA A 423 6.87 -12.48 84.09
N ASN A 424 7.60 -12.45 82.98
CA ASN A 424 8.14 -11.22 82.38
C ASN A 424 7.16 -10.58 81.40
N VAL A 425 7.38 -9.30 81.11
CA VAL A 425 6.76 -8.58 80.00
C VAL A 425 7.87 -8.20 79.03
N LEU A 426 7.76 -8.67 77.79
CA LEU A 426 8.75 -8.51 76.74
C LEU A 426 8.10 -7.73 75.59
N ALA A 427 8.75 -6.66 75.15
CA ALA A 427 8.38 -5.91 73.96
C ALA A 427 9.60 -5.83 73.04
N GLY A 428 9.44 -6.19 71.78
CA GLY A 428 10.50 -6.16 70.77
C GLY A 428 10.61 -4.74 70.24
N GLY A 429 9.58 -4.31 69.52
CA GLY A 429 9.41 -2.94 69.04
C GLY A 429 9.41 -2.90 67.50
N GLU A 430 10.18 -2.01 66.89
CA GLU A 430 10.33 -1.94 65.44
C GLU A 430 11.55 -2.75 64.99
N GLY A 431 11.36 -3.81 64.20
CA GLY A 431 12.45 -4.63 63.69
C GLY A 431 12.03 -6.08 63.60
N ARG A 432 13.01 -6.97 63.44
CA ARG A 432 12.85 -8.42 63.59
C ARG A 432 13.50 -8.84 64.88
N ASP A 433 12.68 -9.02 65.92
CA ASP A 433 13.15 -9.24 67.27
C ASP A 433 13.16 -10.73 67.63
N GLU A 434 14.15 -11.15 68.42
CA GLU A 434 14.30 -12.54 68.85
C GLU A 434 14.04 -12.67 70.36
N PHE A 435 12.93 -13.33 70.71
CA PHE A 435 12.51 -13.59 72.08
C PHE A 435 12.98 -14.97 72.55
N LYS A 436 14.05 -15.00 73.34
CA LYS A 436 14.55 -16.22 73.97
C LYS A 436 13.84 -16.51 75.29
N LEU A 437 12.97 -17.50 75.25
CA LEU A 437 12.15 -17.95 76.38
C LEU A 437 12.85 -19.06 77.17
N THR A 438 12.52 -19.21 78.46
CA THR A 438 13.10 -20.27 79.30
C THR A 438 12.04 -21.15 79.95
N PHE A 439 12.35 -22.43 80.16
CA PHE A 439 11.41 -23.38 80.74
C PHE A 439 11.46 -23.35 82.28
N GLU A 440 10.38 -22.91 82.92
CA GLU A 440 10.29 -22.89 84.38
C GLU A 440 9.74 -24.18 84.99
N ALA A 441 10.38 -24.65 86.07
CA ALA A 441 9.97 -25.86 86.78
C ALA A 441 8.60 -25.68 87.47
N GLN A 442 7.59 -26.32 86.88
CA GLN A 442 6.21 -26.41 87.36
C GLN A 442 6.11 -26.68 88.88
N THR A 443 5.74 -25.65 89.66
CA THR A 443 5.09 -25.85 90.96
C THR A 443 3.60 -25.54 90.80
N ASN A 444 2.77 -26.35 91.43
CA ASN A 444 1.38 -26.61 91.03
C ASN A 444 0.39 -25.45 91.32
N THR A 445 0.82 -24.19 91.25
CA THR A 445 0.06 -22.99 91.62
C THR A 445 0.46 -21.81 90.73
N GLU A 446 -0.41 -21.47 89.77
CA GLU A 446 -0.37 -20.32 88.83
C GLU A 446 0.91 -20.20 87.97
N THR A 447 0.75 -20.20 86.64
CA THR A 447 1.83 -20.21 85.65
C THR A 447 2.56 -18.86 85.60
N ASN A 448 3.89 -18.91 85.66
CA ASN A 448 4.78 -17.80 85.36
C ASN A 448 4.93 -17.64 83.83
N SER A 449 3.84 -17.56 83.08
CA SER A 449 3.91 -17.38 81.63
C SER A 449 4.31 -15.95 81.30
N ASP A 450 5.33 -15.78 80.47
CA ASP A 450 5.75 -14.48 79.95
C ASP A 450 4.63 -13.82 79.12
N MET A 451 4.72 -12.51 78.93
CA MET A 451 3.82 -11.74 78.08
C MET A 451 4.63 -11.04 77.00
N LEU A 452 4.46 -11.45 75.74
CA LEU A 452 5.02 -10.77 74.58
C LEU A 452 4.03 -9.71 74.14
N TYR A 453 4.38 -8.43 74.26
CA TYR A 453 3.42 -7.35 74.21
C TYR A 453 3.05 -6.91 72.77
N ASP A 454 4.01 -6.95 71.85
CA ASP A 454 3.94 -6.46 70.48
C ASP A 454 4.55 -7.41 69.44
N PHE A 455 4.67 -8.70 69.76
CA PHE A 455 5.13 -9.74 68.83
C PHE A 455 4.43 -9.65 67.47
N SER A 456 5.19 -9.56 66.40
CA SER A 456 4.72 -9.56 65.01
C SER A 456 5.14 -10.83 64.32
N SER A 457 4.19 -11.53 63.70
CA SER A 457 4.53 -12.59 62.75
C SER A 457 4.42 -12.14 61.30
N ARG A 458 4.15 -10.89 60.96
CA ARG A 458 4.02 -10.50 59.54
C ARG A 458 5.34 -10.51 58.80
N GLU A 459 5.28 -10.86 57.52
CA GLU A 459 6.39 -10.76 56.58
C GLU A 459 7.03 -9.34 56.58
N GLY A 460 8.36 -9.28 56.50
CA GLY A 460 9.15 -8.06 56.65
C GLY A 460 9.49 -7.66 58.10
N HIS A 461 8.69 -8.09 59.09
CA HIS A 461 8.89 -7.82 60.53
C HIS A 461 8.56 -9.05 61.38
N ARG A 462 8.95 -10.25 60.93
CA ARG A 462 8.59 -11.53 61.55
C ARG A 462 9.53 -11.85 62.72
N ASP A 463 9.05 -11.62 63.94
CA ASP A 463 9.77 -11.89 65.17
C ASP A 463 10.02 -13.39 65.38
N ILE A 464 11.12 -13.71 66.05
CA ILE A 464 11.60 -15.07 66.28
C ILE A 464 11.28 -15.50 67.71
N LEU A 465 10.59 -16.62 67.86
CA LEU A 465 10.45 -17.32 69.15
C LEU A 465 11.64 -18.28 69.33
N ASN A 466 12.63 -17.88 70.12
CA ASN A 466 13.77 -18.73 70.40
C ASN A 466 13.49 -19.72 71.53
N LEU A 467 13.28 -20.98 71.15
CA LEU A 467 12.98 -22.11 72.04
C LEU A 467 14.17 -23.08 72.19
N SER A 468 15.37 -22.63 71.82
CA SER A 468 16.59 -23.47 71.83
C SER A 468 16.90 -24.08 73.19
N ASP A 469 16.59 -23.37 74.29
CA ASP A 469 16.81 -23.84 75.66
C ASP A 469 15.59 -24.58 76.25
N VAL A 470 14.46 -24.61 75.52
CA VAL A 470 13.18 -25.16 75.97
C VAL A 470 12.90 -26.52 75.34
N LEU A 471 13.18 -26.66 74.05
CA LEU A 471 12.87 -27.87 73.28
C LEU A 471 13.90 -28.99 73.52
N PRO A 472 13.46 -30.26 73.53
CA PRO A 472 14.38 -31.39 73.56
C PRO A 472 15.15 -31.53 72.24
N ALA A 473 16.31 -32.19 72.27
CA ALA A 473 17.15 -32.39 71.08
C ALA A 473 16.48 -33.25 69.98
N GLU A 474 15.40 -33.95 70.32
CA GLU A 474 14.57 -34.73 69.40
C GLU A 474 13.49 -33.89 68.68
N ALA A 475 13.28 -32.63 69.08
CA ALA A 475 12.40 -31.72 68.36
C ALA A 475 13.11 -31.26 67.07
N THR A 476 12.53 -31.60 65.94
CA THR A 476 13.00 -31.26 64.58
C THR A 476 11.86 -30.54 63.86
N GLU A 477 12.16 -29.90 62.74
CA GLU A 477 11.16 -29.29 61.85
C GLU A 477 9.94 -30.19 61.59
N SER A 478 10.16 -31.40 61.07
CA SER A 478 9.12 -32.40 60.75
C SER A 478 8.26 -32.88 61.94
N ASN A 479 8.65 -32.63 63.20
CA ASN A 479 7.87 -33.08 64.37
C ASN A 479 7.52 -31.97 65.36
N ILE A 480 7.78 -30.70 65.02
CA ILE A 480 7.68 -29.58 65.96
C ILE A 480 6.27 -29.43 66.54
N HIS A 481 5.23 -29.76 65.78
CA HIS A 481 3.81 -29.76 66.20
C HIS A 481 3.47 -30.71 67.35
N GLN A 482 4.31 -31.72 67.61
CA GLN A 482 4.17 -32.58 68.78
C GLN A 482 4.62 -31.90 70.07
N TYR A 483 5.48 -30.88 69.93
CA TYR A 483 6.17 -30.18 71.01
C TYR A 483 5.67 -28.75 71.19
N VAL A 484 5.29 -28.04 70.15
CA VAL A 484 4.91 -26.62 70.19
C VAL A 484 3.51 -26.43 69.60
N GLN A 485 2.72 -25.57 70.23
CA GLN A 485 1.50 -25.02 69.66
C GLN A 485 1.52 -23.52 69.89
N VAL A 486 1.36 -22.75 68.81
CA VAL A 486 1.16 -21.31 68.88
C VAL A 486 -0.28 -20.99 68.53
N THR A 487 -0.88 -20.08 69.28
CA THR A 487 -2.23 -19.57 69.04
C THR A 487 -2.18 -18.05 69.09
N GLU A 488 -3.17 -17.35 68.53
CA GLU A 488 -3.30 -15.89 68.65
C GLU A 488 -3.23 -15.36 70.11
N THR A 489 -3.44 -16.23 71.10
CA THR A 489 -3.46 -15.84 72.53
C THR A 489 -2.25 -16.29 73.33
N GLY A 490 -1.44 -17.21 72.81
CA GLY A 490 -0.25 -17.69 73.52
C GLY A 490 0.46 -18.88 72.88
N LEU A 491 1.65 -19.13 73.39
CA LEU A 491 2.59 -20.19 73.04
C LEU A 491 2.57 -21.30 74.09
N TYR A 492 2.39 -22.55 73.64
CA TYR A 492 2.34 -23.74 74.48
C TYR A 492 3.42 -24.75 74.08
N VAL A 493 4.10 -25.36 75.06
CA VAL A 493 5.17 -26.33 74.80
C VAL A 493 4.99 -27.63 75.59
N ASP A 494 4.81 -28.78 74.92
CA ASP A 494 4.86 -30.13 75.51
C ASP A 494 6.22 -30.79 75.25
N VAL A 495 7.15 -30.60 76.19
CA VAL A 495 8.51 -31.17 76.12
C VAL A 495 8.57 -32.71 76.03
N ASN A 496 7.44 -33.42 76.20
CA ASN A 496 7.38 -34.88 76.03
C ASN A 496 6.93 -35.34 74.63
N GLY A 497 6.62 -34.42 73.71
CA GLY A 497 6.23 -34.74 72.33
C GLY A 497 4.85 -35.41 72.23
N GLY A 498 3.94 -35.13 73.17
CA GLY A 498 2.63 -35.76 73.26
C GLY A 498 1.47 -34.90 72.76
N ALA A 499 1.74 -33.69 72.25
CA ALA A 499 0.75 -32.68 71.85
C ALA A 499 -0.30 -32.34 72.93
N ASN A 500 0.07 -32.39 74.22
CA ASN A 500 -0.86 -32.13 75.33
C ASN A 500 -0.89 -30.65 75.74
N PHE A 501 -1.35 -29.78 74.84
CA PHE A 501 -1.39 -28.33 75.08
C PHE A 501 -2.57 -27.92 75.98
N ASN A 502 -2.26 -27.25 77.09
CA ASN A 502 -3.21 -26.78 78.07
C ASN A 502 -2.60 -25.64 78.91
N LYS A 503 -3.39 -24.93 79.71
CA LYS A 503 -2.92 -23.81 80.55
C LYS A 503 -1.75 -24.11 81.50
N TYR A 504 -1.37 -25.37 81.72
CA TYR A 504 -0.21 -25.71 82.55
C TYR A 504 1.10 -25.74 81.75
N ASN A 505 1.07 -25.80 80.42
CA ASN A 505 2.26 -25.74 79.57
C ASN A 505 2.26 -24.55 78.61
N GLU A 506 1.55 -23.49 78.98
CA GLU A 506 1.58 -22.17 78.35
C GLU A 506 2.90 -21.46 78.76
N LEU A 507 3.82 -21.33 77.82
CA LEU A 507 5.13 -20.71 78.02
C LEU A 507 5.04 -19.18 77.96
N ALA A 508 4.23 -18.67 77.04
CA ALA A 508 4.02 -17.24 76.91
C ALA A 508 2.63 -16.88 76.39
N ARG A 509 2.20 -15.64 76.65
CA ARG A 509 0.94 -15.04 76.19
C ARG A 509 1.23 -13.88 75.28
N PHE A 510 0.41 -13.72 74.25
CA PHE A 510 0.51 -12.59 73.34
C PHE A 510 -0.37 -11.42 73.80
N GLY A 511 0.14 -10.21 73.65
CA GLY A 511 -0.45 -8.96 74.12
C GLY A 511 -1.44 -8.35 73.13
N GLU A 512 -2.13 -7.29 73.56
CA GLU A 512 -3.15 -6.60 72.72
C GLU A 512 -2.56 -5.87 71.49
N ARG A 513 -1.24 -5.82 71.33
CA ARG A 513 -0.57 -5.21 70.17
C ARG A 513 0.14 -6.21 69.27
N SER A 514 0.11 -7.49 69.60
CA SER A 514 0.68 -8.52 68.73
C SER A 514 -0.14 -8.63 67.44
N ASP A 515 0.55 -8.83 66.33
CA ASP A 515 -0.02 -8.95 64.98
C ASP A 515 0.37 -10.31 64.40
N PHE A 516 -0.64 -11.07 63.97
CA PHE A 516 -0.46 -12.47 63.58
C PHE A 516 -0.89 -12.69 62.13
N ASP A 517 -0.02 -13.35 61.37
CA ASP A 517 -0.35 -14.22 60.25
C ASP A 517 -0.24 -15.69 60.69
N ASN A 518 -0.35 -16.63 59.76
CA ASN A 518 -0.33 -18.06 60.09
C ASN A 518 1.07 -18.63 60.29
N LEU A 519 2.15 -17.90 59.99
CA LEU A 519 3.51 -18.44 59.93
C LEU A 519 4.37 -17.84 61.05
N ILE A 520 5.16 -18.64 61.76
CA ILE A 520 5.94 -18.17 62.91
C ILE A 520 7.35 -18.73 62.88
N ASP A 521 8.33 -17.85 63.06
CA ASP A 521 9.73 -18.23 63.17
C ASP A 521 10.04 -18.81 64.55
N ILE A 522 10.58 -20.02 64.58
CA ILE A 522 10.99 -20.72 65.80
C ILE A 522 12.44 -21.14 65.70
N ARG A 523 13.24 -20.76 66.69
CA ARG A 523 14.60 -21.28 66.82
C ARG A 523 14.62 -22.57 67.64
N LEU A 524 15.09 -23.66 67.03
CA LEU A 524 15.19 -24.99 67.64
C LEU A 524 16.43 -25.17 68.52
N SER A 525 16.52 -26.32 69.19
CA SER A 525 17.60 -26.66 70.13
C SER A 525 18.98 -26.83 69.49
N ASP A 526 19.06 -27.05 68.17
CA ASP A 526 20.29 -27.06 67.38
C ASP A 526 20.64 -25.69 66.76
N ASN A 527 19.88 -24.65 67.14
CA ASN A 527 19.89 -23.29 66.60
C ASN A 527 19.40 -23.12 65.17
N SER A 528 18.88 -24.19 64.52
CA SER A 528 18.16 -24.02 63.27
C SER A 528 16.96 -23.09 63.48
N LEU A 529 16.75 -22.20 62.53
CA LEU A 529 15.55 -21.40 62.45
C LEU A 529 14.62 -22.15 61.52
N ILE A 530 13.41 -22.42 61.99
CA ILE A 530 12.36 -23.02 61.18
C ILE A 530 11.17 -22.08 61.13
N GLN A 531 10.41 -22.18 60.06
CA GLN A 531 9.09 -21.59 59.97
C GLN A 531 8.06 -22.65 60.32
N MET A 532 7.24 -22.34 61.31
CA MET A 532 6.14 -23.20 61.76
C MET A 532 4.84 -22.50 61.41
N ASN A 533 4.00 -23.12 60.61
CA ASN A 533 2.66 -22.60 60.43
C ASN A 533 1.82 -23.02 61.66
N THR A 534 1.20 -22.04 62.31
CA THR A 534 0.38 -22.21 63.51
C THR A 534 -0.81 -23.14 63.29
N GLN A 535 -1.15 -23.40 62.02
CA GLN A 535 -2.21 -24.29 61.59
C GLN A 535 -1.76 -25.66 61.10
N ASP A 536 -0.47 -25.98 60.96
CA ASP A 536 0.05 -27.27 60.43
C ASP A 536 -0.49 -28.56 61.08
N ALA A 537 -1.18 -28.48 62.22
CA ALA A 537 -1.99 -29.58 62.74
C ALA A 537 -3.33 -29.79 61.99
N ALA A 538 -3.62 -28.97 60.98
CA ALA A 538 -4.82 -28.95 60.15
C ALA A 538 -4.53 -29.64 58.81
N ASN A 539 -5.47 -30.48 58.36
CA ASN A 539 -5.41 -31.12 57.05
C ASN A 539 -5.93 -30.20 55.92
N THR A 540 -6.20 -28.93 56.21
CA THR A 540 -6.83 -27.99 55.29
C THR A 540 -6.36 -26.58 55.61
N PHE A 541 -5.84 -25.90 54.59
CA PHE A 541 -5.41 -24.51 54.58
C PHE A 541 -6.40 -23.73 53.72
N ASP A 542 -7.00 -22.70 54.30
CA ASP A 542 -7.94 -21.82 53.62
C ASP A 542 -7.30 -20.43 53.53
N GLY A 543 -7.09 -19.93 52.31
CA GLY A 543 -6.69 -18.56 52.04
C GLY A 543 -7.85 -17.58 52.29
N THR A 544 -7.52 -16.32 52.12
CA THR A 544 -8.36 -15.16 52.41
C THR A 544 -9.14 -14.74 51.17
N ALA A 545 -9.23 -13.43 50.91
CA ALA A 545 -9.94 -12.87 49.75
C ALA A 545 -9.05 -11.90 48.97
N GLY A 546 -7.73 -12.03 49.15
CA GLY A 546 -6.71 -11.39 48.34
C GLY A 546 -5.58 -12.39 48.11
N ASP A 547 -4.54 -11.96 47.41
CA ASP A 547 -3.47 -12.83 46.92
C ASP A 547 -2.70 -13.50 48.08
N ASP A 548 -2.84 -14.82 48.19
CA ASP A 548 -2.29 -15.65 49.26
C ASP A 548 -1.25 -16.66 48.72
N GLU A 549 -0.17 -16.86 49.46
CA GLU A 549 0.82 -17.90 49.18
C GLU A 549 0.64 -19.06 50.19
N LEU A 550 0.20 -20.22 49.69
CA LEU A 550 -0.11 -21.42 50.46
C LEU A 550 0.87 -22.54 50.18
N HIS A 551 1.37 -23.17 51.24
CA HIS A 551 2.39 -24.21 51.16
C HIS A 551 2.01 -25.42 52.00
N ALA A 552 1.97 -26.59 51.38
CA ALA A 552 1.86 -27.86 52.07
C ALA A 552 3.23 -28.37 52.55
N GLY A 553 3.19 -29.20 53.60
CA GLY A 553 4.33 -29.86 54.20
C GLY A 553 4.13 -31.38 54.22
N ASP A 554 4.82 -32.12 55.11
CA ASP A 554 4.78 -33.59 55.10
C ASP A 554 3.34 -34.20 55.14
N GLY A 555 2.84 -34.69 54.00
CA GLY A 555 1.73 -35.65 53.86
C GLY A 555 0.33 -35.09 53.58
N SER A 556 -0.30 -35.49 52.47
CA SER A 556 -1.64 -35.15 51.95
C SER A 556 -2.51 -34.18 52.78
N GLN A 557 -2.51 -32.93 52.34
CA GLN A 557 -3.26 -31.81 52.85
C GLN A 557 -4.19 -31.23 51.77
N THR A 558 -4.92 -30.19 52.12
CA THR A 558 -5.82 -29.48 51.20
C THR A 558 -5.50 -28.00 51.25
N LEU A 559 -5.21 -27.39 50.12
CA LEU A 559 -4.96 -25.96 49.95
C LEU A 559 -6.14 -25.37 49.18
N ASN A 560 -6.85 -24.41 49.78
CA ASN A 560 -7.90 -23.65 49.12
C ASN A 560 -7.45 -22.19 49.06
N GLY A 561 -7.17 -21.65 47.87
CA GLY A 561 -6.74 -20.25 47.68
C GLY A 561 -7.83 -19.27 48.08
N GLY A 562 -8.97 -19.30 47.38
CA GLY A 562 -10.14 -18.50 47.76
C GLY A 562 -10.52 -17.48 46.70
N GLU A 563 -10.47 -16.19 47.02
CA GLU A 563 -10.56 -15.11 46.01
C GLU A 563 -9.22 -14.37 46.02
N GLY A 564 -8.65 -14.03 44.87
CA GLY A 564 -7.31 -13.44 44.77
C GLY A 564 -6.46 -14.20 43.76
N ASP A 565 -5.33 -13.65 43.34
CA ASP A 565 -4.38 -14.36 42.49
C ASP A 565 -3.41 -15.14 43.40
N ASP A 566 -3.71 -16.41 43.65
CA ASP A 566 -3.08 -17.20 44.71
C ASP A 566 -1.93 -18.09 44.20
N VAL A 567 -0.96 -18.39 45.06
CA VAL A 567 0.14 -19.32 44.78
C VAL A 567 0.03 -20.53 45.70
N LEU A 568 -0.24 -21.70 45.13
CA LEU A 568 -0.43 -22.96 45.87
C LEU A 568 0.72 -23.93 45.55
N ASP A 569 1.48 -24.33 46.57
CA ASP A 569 2.58 -25.29 46.43
C ASP A 569 2.33 -26.53 47.30
N GLY A 570 2.09 -27.68 46.64
CA GLY A 570 1.73 -28.95 47.28
C GLY A 570 2.82 -29.54 48.18
N ASP A 571 4.10 -29.17 48.00
CA ASP A 571 5.20 -29.89 48.65
C ASP A 571 6.37 -29.03 49.11
N ARG A 572 6.22 -27.69 49.12
CA ARG A 572 7.32 -26.76 49.42
C ARG A 572 8.05 -27.06 50.74
N LEU A 573 7.29 -27.38 51.80
CA LEU A 573 7.83 -27.60 53.15
C LEU A 573 8.10 -29.09 53.42
N SER A 574 7.85 -29.95 52.43
CA SER A 574 8.03 -31.39 52.52
C SER A 574 9.41 -31.82 52.04
N THR A 575 9.91 -32.93 52.60
CA THR A 575 11.14 -33.59 52.11
C THR A 575 10.88 -34.72 51.12
N GLY A 576 9.61 -34.95 50.75
CA GLY A 576 9.21 -35.88 49.70
C GLY A 576 7.77 -35.69 49.23
N GLU A 577 7.46 -36.22 48.05
CA GLU A 577 6.16 -36.09 47.35
C GLU A 577 4.96 -36.53 48.22
N SER A 578 3.99 -35.65 48.43
CA SER A 578 2.68 -35.99 48.98
C SER A 578 1.53 -35.80 47.99
N ALA A 579 0.38 -36.40 48.30
CA ALA A 579 -0.79 -36.38 47.44
C ALA A 579 -1.74 -35.28 47.92
N ASP A 580 -1.44 -34.04 47.58
CA ASP A 580 -2.13 -32.86 48.08
C ASP A 580 -3.35 -32.52 47.21
N HIS A 581 -4.28 -31.77 47.81
CA HIS A 581 -5.50 -31.33 47.15
C HIS A 581 -5.47 -29.81 47.01
N LEU A 582 -5.16 -29.29 45.83
CA LEU A 582 -5.04 -27.87 45.53
C LEU A 582 -6.29 -27.38 44.81
N TYR A 583 -6.89 -26.31 45.34
CA TYR A 583 -8.04 -25.61 44.79
C TYR A 583 -7.72 -24.12 44.74
N GLY A 584 -7.45 -23.54 43.56
CA GLY A 584 -7.11 -22.12 43.41
C GLY A 584 -8.27 -21.23 43.85
N GLY A 585 -9.40 -21.36 43.17
CA GLY A 585 -10.63 -20.67 43.57
C GLY A 585 -11.05 -19.65 42.54
N LYS A 586 -10.96 -18.34 42.84
CA LYS A 586 -11.22 -17.27 41.88
C LYS A 586 -10.02 -16.35 41.79
N GLY A 587 -9.56 -16.10 40.59
CA GLY A 587 -8.37 -15.30 40.31
C GLY A 587 -7.50 -16.04 39.32
N ASN A 588 -6.35 -15.47 38.99
CA ASN A 588 -5.38 -16.12 38.11
C ASN A 588 -4.33 -16.83 39.00
N ASP A 589 -4.58 -18.10 39.29
CA ASP A 589 -3.83 -18.84 40.31
C ASP A 589 -2.62 -19.58 39.72
N GLN A 590 -1.61 -19.81 40.56
CA GLN A 590 -0.43 -20.61 40.24
C GLN A 590 -0.37 -21.87 41.10
N LEU A 591 -0.34 -23.03 40.47
CA LEU A 591 -0.39 -24.33 41.14
C LEU A 591 0.91 -25.11 40.88
N TYR A 592 1.73 -25.28 41.90
CA TYR A 592 2.92 -26.12 41.87
C TYR A 592 2.57 -27.52 42.37
N VAL A 593 2.61 -28.49 41.45
CA VAL A 593 2.13 -29.84 41.67
C VAL A 593 3.19 -30.87 41.34
N ASP A 594 3.03 -32.08 41.84
CA ASP A 594 3.84 -33.23 41.46
C ASP A 594 2.99 -34.40 40.90
N ALA A 595 3.63 -35.55 40.65
CA ALA A 595 2.94 -36.73 40.14
C ALA A 595 1.93 -37.33 41.14
N SER A 596 2.17 -37.19 42.43
CA SER A 596 1.32 -37.70 43.51
C SER A 596 0.04 -36.86 43.64
N ASP A 597 0.14 -35.54 43.47
CA ASP A 597 -1.01 -34.62 43.41
C ASP A 597 -1.99 -34.97 42.30
N LEU A 598 -1.46 -35.25 41.09
CA LEU A 598 -2.28 -35.49 39.91
C LEU A 598 -2.90 -36.90 39.89
N THR A 599 -2.24 -37.88 40.53
CA THR A 599 -2.69 -39.29 40.49
C THR A 599 -3.48 -39.73 41.71
N GLU A 600 -3.14 -39.25 42.91
CA GLU A 600 -3.78 -39.61 44.17
C GLU A 600 -4.41 -38.40 44.89
N GLY A 601 -4.00 -37.17 44.56
CA GLY A 601 -4.51 -35.90 45.08
C GLY A 601 -5.65 -35.28 44.24
N THR A 602 -5.72 -33.95 44.21
CA THR A 602 -6.65 -33.20 43.34
C THR A 602 -6.04 -31.85 42.98
N VAL A 603 -6.19 -31.44 41.74
CA VAL A 603 -5.76 -30.13 41.24
C VAL A 603 -6.95 -29.51 40.52
N ASP A 604 -7.32 -28.30 40.92
CA ASP A 604 -8.45 -27.52 40.40
C ASP A 604 -8.05 -26.03 40.45
N GLY A 605 -7.82 -25.40 39.30
CA GLY A 605 -7.48 -23.98 39.20
C GLY A 605 -8.66 -23.11 39.62
N GLY A 606 -9.79 -23.22 38.91
CA GLY A 606 -11.06 -22.65 39.34
C GLY A 606 -11.66 -21.67 38.32
N GLU A 607 -12.08 -20.49 38.78
CA GLU A 607 -12.54 -19.39 37.92
C GLU A 607 -11.38 -18.41 37.68
N GLY A 608 -10.88 -18.34 36.46
CA GLY A 608 -9.82 -17.40 36.07
C GLY A 608 -8.95 -17.99 34.98
N THR A 609 -7.76 -17.42 34.77
CA THR A 609 -6.73 -18.04 33.94
C THR A 609 -5.63 -18.60 34.83
N ASP A 610 -5.61 -19.92 34.98
CA ASP A 610 -4.76 -20.59 35.96
C ASP A 610 -3.54 -21.24 35.29
N THR A 611 -2.43 -21.25 36.03
CA THR A 611 -1.14 -21.79 35.57
C THR A 611 -0.70 -22.95 36.46
N MET A 612 -0.42 -24.10 35.86
CA MET A 612 0.12 -25.28 36.54
C MET A 612 1.60 -25.51 36.22
N PHE A 613 2.40 -25.77 37.25
CA PHE A 613 3.81 -26.13 37.15
C PHE A 613 4.03 -27.53 37.72
N MET A 614 4.42 -28.49 36.89
CA MET A 614 4.73 -29.84 37.33
C MET A 614 6.20 -29.98 37.77
N LYS A 615 6.41 -30.31 39.04
CA LYS A 615 7.70 -30.69 39.64
C LYS A 615 7.87 -32.20 39.52
N SER A 616 8.34 -32.68 38.36
CA SER A 616 8.58 -34.11 38.13
C SER A 616 10.08 -34.43 38.10
N SER A 617 10.46 -35.60 38.62
CA SER A 617 11.82 -36.16 38.43
C SER A 617 11.84 -37.03 37.18
N ASP A 618 12.90 -36.92 36.35
CA ASP A 618 13.22 -37.44 34.99
C ASP A 618 12.61 -38.78 34.45
N SER A 619 11.47 -39.30 34.93
CA SER A 619 10.90 -40.59 34.50
C SER A 619 9.41 -40.82 34.76
N SER A 620 8.70 -39.89 35.39
CA SER A 620 7.25 -40.02 35.60
C SER A 620 6.49 -39.50 34.38
N THR A 621 5.78 -40.39 33.69
CA THR A 621 4.80 -40.07 32.64
C THR A 621 3.46 -39.71 33.27
N ILE A 622 2.95 -38.52 32.99
CA ILE A 622 1.69 -38.00 33.52
C ILE A 622 0.74 -37.67 32.37
N SER A 623 -0.57 -37.80 32.60
CA SER A 623 -1.58 -37.41 31.63
C SER A 623 -2.63 -36.56 32.32
N VAL A 624 -2.85 -35.37 31.78
CA VAL A 624 -3.68 -34.32 32.37
C VAL A 624 -4.78 -33.92 31.39
N ASP A 625 -6.01 -33.86 31.90
CA ASP A 625 -7.16 -33.25 31.22
C ASP A 625 -7.31 -31.82 31.76
N MET A 626 -6.81 -30.87 30.97
CA MET A 626 -6.64 -29.46 31.34
C MET A 626 -7.97 -28.81 31.69
N GLN A 627 -9.01 -29.04 30.87
CA GLN A 627 -10.34 -28.48 31.11
C GLN A 627 -10.95 -29.01 32.41
N SER A 628 -10.77 -30.30 32.70
CA SER A 628 -11.31 -30.91 33.91
C SER A 628 -10.69 -30.35 35.19
N MET A 629 -9.46 -29.85 35.11
CA MET A 629 -8.73 -29.21 36.18
C MET A 629 -8.89 -27.69 36.20
N GLY A 630 -9.52 -27.09 35.18
CA GLY A 630 -9.64 -25.63 35.08
C GLY A 630 -8.27 -24.96 35.03
N VAL A 631 -7.39 -25.43 34.14
CA VAL A 631 -6.04 -24.88 33.95
C VAL A 631 -5.84 -24.56 32.48
N GLU A 632 -5.37 -23.35 32.18
CA GLU A 632 -5.22 -22.85 30.82
C GLU A 632 -3.76 -22.80 30.36
N ARG A 633 -2.83 -22.74 31.30
CA ARG A 633 -1.38 -22.79 31.05
C ARG A 633 -0.74 -23.92 31.85
N ALA A 634 0.05 -24.77 31.21
CA ALA A 634 0.76 -25.84 31.90
C ALA A 634 2.20 -26.02 31.44
N PHE A 635 3.08 -26.23 32.42
CA PHE A 635 4.47 -26.63 32.23
C PHE A 635 4.66 -28.06 32.75
N ALA A 636 4.95 -28.98 31.84
CA ALA A 636 5.27 -30.37 32.13
C ALA A 636 6.64 -30.55 32.79
N GLY A 637 6.86 -31.79 33.24
CA GLY A 637 8.09 -32.20 33.89
C GLY A 637 9.15 -32.66 32.89
N ALA A 638 10.04 -33.54 33.34
CA ALA A 638 11.11 -34.10 32.51
C ALA A 638 10.81 -35.52 31.99
N GLY A 639 9.54 -35.95 31.99
CA GLY A 639 9.12 -37.27 31.53
C GLY A 639 8.12 -37.17 30.38
N ASP A 640 7.88 -38.28 29.67
CA ASP A 640 6.93 -38.33 28.55
C ASP A 640 5.50 -38.02 29.05
N ASP A 641 5.04 -36.79 28.90
CA ASP A 641 3.81 -36.28 29.47
C ASP A 641 2.72 -36.08 28.40
N THR A 642 1.45 -36.02 28.82
CA THR A 642 0.32 -35.73 27.94
C THR A 642 -0.52 -34.59 28.51
N LEU A 643 -0.56 -33.47 27.80
CA LEU A 643 -1.38 -32.30 28.13
C LEU A 643 -2.54 -32.22 27.13
N ASP A 644 -3.76 -32.50 27.61
CA ASP A 644 -4.96 -32.55 26.78
C ASP A 644 -5.90 -31.38 27.10
N ALA A 645 -5.88 -30.37 26.22
CA ALA A 645 -6.76 -29.20 26.23
C ALA A 645 -7.96 -29.33 25.28
N SER A 646 -8.20 -30.49 24.67
CA SER A 646 -9.28 -30.68 23.69
C SER A 646 -10.70 -30.46 24.24
N GLY A 647 -10.86 -30.41 25.57
CA GLY A 647 -12.10 -30.04 26.25
C GLY A 647 -12.49 -28.57 26.11
N TYR A 648 -11.53 -27.68 25.84
CA TYR A 648 -11.74 -26.23 25.72
C TYR A 648 -12.37 -25.84 24.38
N THR A 649 -13.68 -26.08 24.30
CA THR A 649 -14.52 -25.73 23.14
C THR A 649 -15.21 -24.38 23.31
N ALA A 650 -15.72 -23.78 22.24
CA ALA A 650 -16.52 -22.55 22.31
C ALA A 650 -17.78 -22.70 23.17
N ALA A 651 -18.26 -23.94 23.35
CA ALA A 651 -19.37 -24.26 24.24
C ALA A 651 -18.97 -24.29 25.73
N ALA A 652 -17.70 -24.57 26.03
CA ALA A 652 -17.14 -24.49 27.38
C ALA A 652 -17.00 -23.03 27.84
N GLY A 653 -16.71 -22.11 26.92
CA GLY A 653 -16.40 -20.72 27.23
C GLY A 653 -14.91 -20.51 27.48
N SER A 654 -14.55 -19.28 27.85
CA SER A 654 -13.18 -18.83 28.09
C SER A 654 -13.15 -17.82 29.24
N TYR A 655 -11.98 -17.50 29.77
CA TYR A 655 -11.72 -16.41 30.70
C TYR A 655 -10.80 -15.36 30.06
N ASP A 656 -11.05 -14.09 30.37
CA ASP A 656 -10.21 -12.97 29.93
C ASP A 656 -8.94 -12.88 30.78
N LEU A 657 -7.77 -12.97 30.14
CA LEU A 657 -6.45 -12.97 30.80
C LEU A 657 -6.20 -11.77 31.72
N SER A 658 -6.79 -10.61 31.44
CA SER A 658 -6.55 -9.37 32.17
C SER A 658 -7.52 -9.13 33.34
N THR A 659 -8.65 -9.83 33.34
CA THR A 659 -9.75 -9.57 34.28
C THR A 659 -10.28 -10.82 34.98
N GLY A 660 -9.92 -12.03 34.52
CA GLY A 660 -10.46 -13.30 35.01
C GLY A 660 -11.95 -13.51 34.71
N ASP A 661 -12.57 -12.63 33.93
CA ASP A 661 -14.02 -12.66 33.68
C ASP A 661 -14.40 -13.72 32.63
N ALA A 662 -15.48 -14.47 32.91
CA ALA A 662 -15.98 -15.50 32.00
C ALA A 662 -16.58 -14.90 30.70
N VAL A 663 -16.09 -15.38 29.57
CA VAL A 663 -16.50 -15.05 28.21
C VAL A 663 -17.25 -16.25 27.59
N ALA A 664 -18.53 -16.06 27.29
CA ALA A 664 -19.36 -17.12 26.71
C ALA A 664 -19.26 -17.15 25.17
N GLY A 665 -19.15 -18.36 24.60
CA GLY A 665 -19.22 -18.60 23.15
C GLY A 665 -17.89 -18.40 22.40
N VAL A 666 -16.79 -18.32 23.14
CA VAL A 666 -15.41 -18.28 22.64
C VAL A 666 -14.67 -19.44 23.30
N ALA A 667 -13.86 -20.18 22.54
CA ALA A 667 -13.01 -21.24 23.07
C ALA A 667 -11.83 -20.63 23.83
N GLN A 668 -11.38 -21.31 24.88
CA GLN A 668 -10.26 -20.86 25.70
C GLN A 668 -8.95 -21.10 24.96
N LYS A 669 -8.11 -20.06 24.87
CA LYS A 669 -6.74 -20.20 24.39
C LYS A 669 -5.88 -20.84 25.47
N THR A 670 -5.01 -21.75 25.08
CA THR A 670 -4.16 -22.52 25.97
C THR A 670 -2.69 -22.41 25.59
N GLN A 671 -1.82 -22.60 26.59
CA GLN A 671 -0.38 -22.56 26.44
C GLN A 671 0.22 -23.79 27.11
N LEU A 672 0.73 -24.72 26.30
CA LEU A 672 1.18 -26.04 26.74
C LEU A 672 2.68 -26.18 26.47
N PHE A 673 3.44 -26.50 27.50
CA PHE A 673 4.89 -26.66 27.42
C PHE A 673 5.29 -28.06 27.91
N GLY A 674 5.80 -28.91 27.02
CA GLY A 674 6.29 -30.27 27.30
C GLY A 674 7.62 -30.29 28.07
N ARG A 675 8.54 -29.39 27.69
CA ARG A 675 9.91 -29.27 28.20
C ARG A 675 10.81 -30.43 27.78
N SER A 676 10.86 -31.52 28.53
CA SER A 676 11.79 -32.63 28.25
C SER A 676 11.06 -33.95 28.36
N GLY A 677 11.20 -34.81 27.36
CA GLY A 677 10.43 -36.05 27.27
C GLY A 677 9.85 -36.19 25.87
N ASP A 678 9.35 -37.38 25.53
CA ASP A 678 8.59 -37.54 24.29
C ASP A 678 7.11 -37.19 24.59
N ASP A 679 6.75 -35.92 24.47
CA ASP A 679 5.50 -35.37 24.97
C ASP A 679 4.35 -35.44 23.95
N THR A 680 3.12 -35.44 24.44
CA THR A 680 1.91 -35.31 23.60
C THR A 680 1.10 -34.11 24.03
N LEU A 681 1.06 -33.09 23.19
CA LEU A 681 0.36 -31.84 23.43
C LEU A 681 -0.84 -31.72 22.50
N ILE A 682 -2.04 -31.56 23.07
CA ILE A 682 -3.29 -31.47 22.32
C ILE A 682 -4.00 -30.18 22.73
N GLY A 683 -4.15 -29.25 21.79
CA GLY A 683 -4.93 -28.04 21.95
C GLY A 683 -6.44 -28.26 21.77
N GLY A 684 -7.18 -27.16 21.69
CA GLY A 684 -8.63 -27.08 21.70
C GLY A 684 -9.24 -26.55 20.40
N GLU A 685 -10.23 -25.67 20.53
CA GLU A 685 -10.88 -24.99 19.39
C GLU A 685 -10.42 -23.52 19.21
N ALA A 686 -9.42 -23.08 19.99
CA ALA A 686 -8.92 -21.72 19.99
C ALA A 686 -7.55 -21.64 19.30
N GLY A 687 -7.00 -20.43 19.11
CA GLY A 687 -5.61 -20.30 18.65
C GLY A 687 -4.65 -20.55 19.81
N ASP A 688 -4.11 -21.76 19.88
CA ASP A 688 -3.31 -22.30 20.98
C ASP A 688 -1.80 -22.21 20.70
N TYR A 689 -1.00 -22.26 21.78
CA TYR A 689 0.46 -22.31 21.71
C TYR A 689 0.98 -23.60 22.35
N LEU A 690 1.61 -24.46 21.55
CA LEU A 690 2.15 -25.74 21.98
C LEU A 690 3.66 -25.75 21.73
N ASP A 691 4.44 -25.98 22.78
CA ASP A 691 5.89 -26.14 22.74
C ASP A 691 6.27 -27.51 23.32
N GLY A 692 6.75 -28.43 22.48
CA GLY A 692 7.21 -29.76 22.88
C GLY A 692 8.50 -29.69 23.70
N GLY A 693 9.49 -28.96 23.21
CA GLY A 693 10.77 -28.75 23.89
C GLY A 693 11.84 -29.71 23.39
N SER A 694 12.24 -30.69 24.19
CA SER A 694 13.27 -31.66 23.82
C SER A 694 12.76 -33.09 23.93
N GLY A 695 12.86 -33.87 22.86
CA GLY A 695 12.33 -35.22 22.77
C GLY A 695 11.60 -35.39 21.43
N ASP A 696 11.13 -36.60 21.12
CA ASP A 696 10.34 -36.82 19.90
C ASP A 696 8.86 -36.53 20.21
N ASP A 697 8.43 -35.27 20.02
CA ASP A 697 7.14 -34.79 20.50
C ASP A 697 5.99 -34.99 19.51
N THR A 698 4.74 -35.01 19.99
CA THR A 698 3.53 -35.01 19.16
C THR A 698 2.64 -33.81 19.50
N LEU A 699 2.46 -32.91 18.54
CA LEU A 699 1.74 -31.66 18.70
C LEU A 699 0.48 -31.64 17.82
N SER A 700 -0.68 -31.41 18.42
CA SER A 700 -1.97 -31.30 17.74
C SER A 700 -2.68 -30.02 18.19
N GLY A 701 -2.65 -28.96 17.38
CA GLY A 701 -3.29 -27.68 17.71
C GLY A 701 -4.80 -27.79 17.90
N GLY A 702 -5.48 -28.43 16.94
CA GLY A 702 -6.93 -28.63 17.00
C GLY A 702 -7.62 -27.81 15.93
N ASP A 703 -8.76 -27.19 16.27
CA ASP A 703 -9.36 -26.15 15.44
C ASP A 703 -8.81 -24.79 15.93
N GLY A 704 -8.45 -23.88 15.05
CA GLY A 704 -7.86 -22.60 15.41
C GLY A 704 -6.66 -22.27 14.54
N ARG A 705 -6.12 -21.06 14.71
CA ARG A 705 -4.79 -20.74 14.17
C ARG A 705 -3.79 -21.04 15.28
N ASP A 706 -3.14 -22.19 15.20
CA ASP A 706 -2.27 -22.67 16.26
C ASP A 706 -0.80 -22.39 15.97
N THR A 707 -0.01 -22.29 17.05
CA THR A 707 1.45 -22.24 16.97
C THR A 707 2.03 -23.52 17.57
N LEU A 708 2.74 -24.28 16.75
CA LEU A 708 3.30 -25.59 17.11
C LEU A 708 4.82 -25.53 17.01
N ALA A 709 5.51 -25.71 18.13
CA ALA A 709 6.98 -25.74 18.21
C ALA A 709 7.46 -27.09 18.75
N GLY A 710 7.96 -27.96 17.90
CA GLY A 710 8.55 -29.25 18.33
C GLY A 710 9.96 -29.09 18.90
N ASN A 711 10.70 -28.08 18.45
CA ASN A 711 12.05 -27.74 18.91
C ASN A 711 13.12 -28.82 18.61
N SER A 712 13.57 -29.60 19.60
CA SER A 712 14.70 -30.54 19.44
C SER A 712 14.24 -31.99 19.48
N GLY A 713 14.15 -32.64 18.32
CA GLY A 713 13.69 -34.02 18.25
C GLY A 713 13.35 -34.44 16.83
N ASN A 714 12.64 -35.56 16.71
CA ASN A 714 11.88 -35.89 15.50
C ASN A 714 10.40 -35.74 15.82
N ASP A 715 9.88 -34.55 15.57
CA ASP A 715 8.57 -34.17 16.06
C ASP A 715 7.46 -34.53 15.07
N VAL A 716 6.24 -34.69 15.57
CA VAL A 716 5.05 -35.00 14.80
C VAL A 716 4.04 -33.87 14.93
N TYR A 717 3.79 -33.17 13.83
CA TYR A 717 2.80 -32.10 13.73
C TYR A 717 1.51 -32.66 13.12
N VAL A 718 0.44 -32.73 13.93
CA VAL A 718 -0.86 -33.26 13.51
C VAL A 718 -1.73 -32.11 12.99
N LEU A 719 -2.07 -32.16 11.70
CA LEU A 719 -2.82 -31.09 11.04
C LEU A 719 -4.31 -31.45 10.87
N ALA A 720 -5.17 -30.45 11.05
CA ALA A 720 -6.62 -30.50 10.83
C ALA A 720 -7.05 -29.64 9.62
N ASP A 721 -8.25 -29.89 9.07
CA ASP A 721 -8.87 -29.07 8.01
C ASP A 721 -10.02 -28.29 8.64
N ASP A 722 -9.70 -27.11 9.15
CA ASP A 722 -10.60 -26.28 9.93
C ASP A 722 -10.76 -24.86 9.35
N ALA A 723 -10.16 -24.61 8.17
CA ALA A 723 -10.07 -23.35 7.44
C ALA A 723 -9.11 -22.28 8.02
N HIS A 724 -8.41 -22.57 9.11
CA HIS A 724 -7.31 -21.75 9.61
C HIS A 724 -5.98 -22.28 9.07
N ILE A 725 -4.92 -21.49 9.26
CA ILE A 725 -3.56 -21.83 8.80
C ILE A 725 -2.67 -21.86 10.02
N ASP A 726 -2.22 -23.04 10.39
CA ASP A 726 -1.33 -23.22 11.54
C ASP A 726 0.08 -22.72 11.25
N GLN A 727 0.79 -22.35 12.30
CA GLN A 727 2.18 -21.96 12.26
C GLN A 727 3.05 -23.02 12.90
N ILE A 728 3.95 -23.59 12.09
CA ILE A 728 4.93 -24.59 12.54
C ILE A 728 6.29 -23.90 12.71
N LEU A 729 6.85 -23.97 13.92
CA LEU A 729 8.14 -23.40 14.28
C LEU A 729 9.21 -24.49 14.30
N GLY A 730 10.42 -24.17 13.84
CA GLY A 730 11.57 -25.06 14.00
C GLY A 730 11.49 -26.38 13.22
N PHE A 731 10.61 -26.51 12.22
CA PHE A 731 10.44 -27.75 11.46
C PHE A 731 11.73 -28.18 10.74
N LYS A 732 12.24 -29.37 11.01
CA LYS A 732 13.48 -29.89 10.42
C LYS A 732 13.27 -31.18 9.66
N SER A 733 13.71 -31.18 8.42
CA SER A 733 13.87 -32.37 7.58
C SER A 733 15.30 -32.39 7.06
N THR A 734 16.22 -32.83 7.92
CA THR A 734 17.66 -32.87 7.67
C THR A 734 18.22 -34.29 7.81
N SER A 735 19.54 -34.44 7.68
CA SER A 735 20.18 -35.75 7.89
C SER A 735 20.26 -36.19 9.37
N SER A 736 20.03 -35.29 10.32
CA SER A 736 20.12 -35.53 11.77
C SER A 736 18.78 -35.55 12.49
N GLU A 737 17.82 -34.75 12.02
CA GLU A 737 16.49 -34.56 12.62
C GLU A 737 15.45 -34.63 11.50
N THR A 738 14.40 -35.41 11.70
CA THR A 738 13.41 -35.78 10.68
C THR A 738 11.99 -35.68 11.21
N ASP A 739 11.50 -34.45 11.27
CA ASP A 739 10.14 -34.13 11.66
C ASP A 739 9.13 -34.67 10.64
N ALA A 740 7.92 -34.90 11.13
CA ALA A 740 6.82 -35.49 10.38
C ALA A 740 5.56 -34.65 10.44
N ILE A 741 4.84 -34.63 9.32
CA ILE A 741 3.49 -34.07 9.26
C ILE A 741 2.48 -35.22 9.24
N ASP A 742 1.60 -35.26 10.23
CA ASP A 742 0.48 -36.21 10.27
C ASP A 742 -0.78 -35.58 9.66
N ILE A 743 -1.19 -36.11 8.52
CA ILE A 743 -2.40 -35.71 7.78
C ILE A 743 -3.54 -36.73 7.93
N SER A 744 -3.46 -37.63 8.92
CA SER A 744 -4.42 -38.71 9.13
C SER A 744 -5.86 -38.22 9.28
N ALA A 745 -6.05 -37.03 9.85
CA ALA A 745 -7.37 -36.39 10.01
C ALA A 745 -7.95 -35.88 8.69
N LEU A 746 -7.09 -35.53 7.72
CA LEU A 746 -7.46 -34.86 6.47
C LEU A 746 -7.88 -35.84 5.37
N VAL A 747 -7.20 -36.99 5.32
CA VAL A 747 -7.33 -37.92 4.18
C VAL A 747 -8.59 -38.79 4.25
N PRO A 748 -9.25 -39.08 3.11
CA PRO A 748 -10.45 -39.91 3.10
C PRO A 748 -10.16 -41.37 3.47
N SER A 749 -11.18 -42.08 3.96
CA SER A 749 -11.05 -43.50 4.30
C SER A 749 -10.57 -44.34 3.11
N GLY A 750 -9.50 -45.11 3.29
CA GLY A 750 -8.92 -45.97 2.24
C GLY A 750 -7.94 -45.25 1.31
N PHE A 751 -7.52 -44.04 1.65
CA PHE A 751 -6.41 -43.32 1.03
C PHE A 751 -5.13 -44.17 0.96
N THR A 752 -4.35 -44.00 -0.09
CA THR A 752 -3.12 -44.74 -0.36
C THR A 752 -2.01 -43.80 -0.80
N GLU A 753 -0.76 -44.20 -0.57
CA GLU A 753 0.44 -43.45 -0.95
C GLU A 753 0.43 -42.96 -2.42
N SER A 754 -0.12 -43.74 -3.35
CA SER A 754 -0.18 -43.35 -4.77
C SER A 754 -1.05 -42.13 -5.07
N GLN A 755 -1.87 -41.70 -4.11
CA GLN A 755 -2.75 -40.53 -4.22
C GLN A 755 -2.16 -39.32 -3.51
N LEU A 756 -1.05 -39.46 -2.77
CA LEU A 756 -0.46 -38.39 -1.98
C LEU A 756 -0.15 -37.12 -2.78
N PRO A 757 0.45 -37.19 -3.98
CA PRO A 757 0.75 -35.99 -4.77
C PRO A 757 -0.50 -35.25 -5.27
N ASP A 758 -1.67 -35.90 -5.30
CA ASP A 758 -2.93 -35.27 -5.72
C ASP A 758 -3.62 -34.54 -4.54
N TYR A 759 -3.20 -34.79 -3.29
CA TYR A 759 -3.81 -34.27 -2.07
C TYR A 759 -2.88 -33.38 -1.26
N LEU A 760 -1.56 -33.59 -1.30
CA LEU A 760 -0.60 -32.88 -0.46
C LEU A 760 0.53 -32.33 -1.33
N LEU A 761 0.82 -31.04 -1.14
CA LEU A 761 2.04 -30.41 -1.62
C LEU A 761 2.71 -29.71 -0.43
N ILE A 762 4.02 -29.87 -0.31
CA ILE A 762 4.82 -29.18 0.69
C ILE A 762 5.80 -28.31 -0.07
N SER A 763 5.87 -27.03 0.27
CA SER A 763 6.89 -26.09 -0.19
C SER A 763 7.78 -25.73 1.00
N SER A 764 8.87 -24.99 0.77
CA SER A 764 9.74 -24.49 1.84
C SER A 764 9.01 -23.59 2.85
N ASN A 765 7.86 -23.02 2.48
CA ASN A 765 7.11 -22.09 3.32
C ASN A 765 5.74 -22.60 3.75
N TYR A 766 5.13 -23.53 3.01
CA TYR A 766 3.71 -23.87 3.19
C TYR A 766 3.42 -25.35 3.00
N VAL A 767 2.37 -25.81 3.68
CA VAL A 767 1.74 -27.11 3.51
C VAL A 767 0.37 -26.89 2.88
N TYR A 768 0.17 -27.46 1.70
CA TYR A 768 -1.07 -27.36 0.94
C TYR A 768 -1.83 -28.68 0.96
N PHE A 769 -3.14 -28.63 1.17
CA PHE A 769 -4.00 -29.79 1.13
C PHE A 769 -5.19 -29.63 0.17
N ASP A 770 -5.23 -30.44 -0.89
CA ASP A 770 -6.36 -30.51 -1.84
C ASP A 770 -7.34 -31.63 -1.43
N SER A 771 -8.36 -31.26 -0.65
CA SER A 771 -9.46 -32.15 -0.25
C SER A 771 -10.21 -32.81 -1.42
N THR A 772 -10.09 -32.30 -2.65
CA THR A 772 -10.72 -32.87 -3.85
C THR A 772 -9.89 -33.97 -4.52
N GLY A 773 -8.59 -34.04 -4.23
CA GLY A 773 -7.67 -34.99 -4.85
C GLY A 773 -7.45 -34.75 -6.34
N GLN A 774 -7.43 -33.49 -6.78
CA GLN A 774 -7.17 -33.11 -8.18
C GLN A 774 -5.73 -32.64 -8.41
N GLY A 775 -4.95 -32.43 -7.35
CA GLY A 775 -3.59 -31.91 -7.43
C GLY A 775 -3.53 -30.46 -7.91
N ASN A 776 -4.61 -29.70 -7.70
CA ASN A 776 -4.62 -28.26 -7.96
C ASN A 776 -4.30 -27.57 -6.64
N PHE A 777 -3.14 -26.95 -6.52
CA PHE A 777 -2.72 -26.25 -5.31
C PHE A 777 -2.75 -24.73 -5.53
N SER A 778 -3.33 -24.02 -4.57
CA SER A 778 -3.48 -22.57 -4.55
C SER A 778 -3.50 -22.08 -3.10
N ASP A 779 -3.35 -20.78 -2.88
CA ASP A 779 -3.28 -20.18 -1.54
C ASP A 779 -4.49 -20.53 -0.66
N ASP A 780 -5.68 -20.73 -1.26
CA ASP A 780 -6.90 -21.14 -0.54
C ASP A 780 -6.83 -22.55 0.06
N GLN A 781 -5.80 -23.34 -0.26
CA GLN A 781 -5.60 -24.71 0.21
C GLN A 781 -4.42 -24.84 1.17
N ILE A 782 -3.81 -23.72 1.59
CA ILE A 782 -2.79 -23.72 2.63
C ILE A 782 -3.47 -24.09 3.95
N ILE A 783 -2.88 -25.07 4.66
CA ILE A 783 -3.35 -25.52 5.99
C ILE A 783 -2.31 -25.27 7.08
N ALA A 784 -1.03 -25.15 6.71
CA ALA A 784 0.02 -24.78 7.64
C ALA A 784 1.11 -23.98 6.93
N ARG A 785 1.81 -23.15 7.69
CA ARG A 785 2.95 -22.35 7.28
C ARG A 785 4.16 -22.73 8.13
N PHE A 786 5.28 -22.97 7.48
CA PHE A 786 6.57 -23.06 8.14
C PHE A 786 7.11 -21.67 8.45
N ALA A 787 7.65 -21.49 9.66
CA ALA A 787 8.16 -20.22 10.12
C ALA A 787 9.64 -20.32 10.53
N TRP A 788 10.08 -19.46 11.44
CA TRP A 788 11.48 -19.35 11.85
C TRP A 788 12.04 -20.69 12.34
N GLY A 789 13.31 -20.93 12.06
CA GLY A 789 14.00 -22.18 12.41
C GLY A 789 13.71 -23.38 11.49
N THR A 790 12.87 -23.23 10.46
CA THR A 790 12.62 -24.32 9.50
C THR A 790 13.83 -24.59 8.60
N ASP A 791 14.17 -25.88 8.46
CA ASP A 791 15.24 -26.36 7.59
C ASP A 791 14.83 -27.65 6.86
N ILE A 792 14.62 -27.57 5.54
CA ILE A 792 14.17 -28.70 4.72
C ILE A 792 15.23 -29.02 3.66
N GLU A 793 16.19 -29.87 4.04
CA GLU A 793 17.25 -30.34 3.13
C GLU A 793 16.91 -31.71 2.48
N GLU A 794 16.13 -32.53 3.18
CA GLU A 794 15.74 -33.89 2.79
C GLU A 794 14.22 -34.00 2.59
N PRO A 795 13.71 -35.05 1.89
CA PRO A 795 12.27 -35.25 1.70
C PRO A 795 11.51 -35.33 3.04
N VAL A 796 10.46 -34.52 3.16
CA VAL A 796 9.64 -34.37 4.37
C VAL A 796 8.89 -35.66 4.68
N LYS A 797 8.92 -36.10 5.95
CA LYS A 797 8.19 -37.27 6.41
C LYS A 797 6.70 -36.94 6.58
N VAL A 798 5.84 -37.82 6.08
CA VAL A 798 4.38 -37.66 6.14
C VAL A 798 3.74 -38.92 6.69
N ILE A 799 2.83 -38.75 7.63
CA ILE A 799 2.07 -39.82 8.29
C ILE A 799 0.61 -39.73 7.84
N PHE A 800 0.03 -40.85 7.43
CA PHE A 800 -1.40 -40.96 7.15
C PHE A 800 -1.93 -42.34 7.52
N ASN A 801 -2.99 -42.40 8.33
CA ASN A 801 -3.59 -43.64 8.82
C ASN A 801 -2.55 -44.63 9.40
N GLY A 802 -1.53 -44.11 10.10
CA GLY A 802 -0.40 -44.89 10.65
C GLY A 802 0.58 -45.46 9.63
N THR A 803 0.53 -44.99 8.37
CA THR A 803 1.54 -45.28 7.33
C THR A 803 2.46 -44.08 7.21
N GLU A 804 3.77 -44.30 7.27
CA GLU A 804 4.79 -43.27 7.05
C GLU A 804 5.35 -43.37 5.62
N THR A 805 5.53 -42.22 4.96
CA THR A 805 6.24 -42.07 3.68
C THR A 805 6.97 -40.73 3.65
N THR A 806 7.63 -40.39 2.54
CA THR A 806 8.25 -39.08 2.34
C THR A 806 7.76 -38.40 1.06
N ILE A 807 7.72 -37.07 1.09
CA ILE A 807 7.41 -36.23 -0.07
C ILE A 807 8.56 -35.25 -0.29
N VAL A 808 8.93 -35.02 -1.54
CA VAL A 808 9.92 -34.00 -1.88
C VAL A 808 9.18 -32.65 -1.86
N HIS A 809 9.75 -31.66 -1.17
CA HIS A 809 9.18 -30.31 -1.21
C HIS A 809 9.31 -29.73 -2.63
N ASN A 810 8.42 -28.82 -2.98
CA ASN A 810 8.37 -28.21 -4.30
C ASN A 810 7.92 -26.76 -4.16
N ASP A 811 8.81 -25.82 -4.49
CA ASP A 811 8.54 -24.40 -4.43
C ASP A 811 7.99 -23.87 -5.75
N ALA A 812 7.37 -22.69 -5.69
CA ALA A 812 6.88 -22.04 -6.89
C ALA A 812 8.08 -21.56 -7.75
N PRO A 813 7.93 -21.48 -9.07
CA PRO A 813 8.95 -20.90 -9.93
C PRO A 813 9.27 -19.46 -9.55
N GLU A 814 10.52 -19.05 -9.72
CA GLU A 814 10.99 -17.69 -9.51
C GLU A 814 11.13 -16.93 -10.83
N VAL A 815 10.72 -15.67 -10.86
CA VAL A 815 10.86 -14.76 -12.01
C VAL A 815 11.59 -13.49 -11.60
N SER A 816 12.78 -13.26 -12.17
CA SER A 816 13.66 -12.19 -11.68
C SER A 816 13.45 -10.82 -12.32
N ASP A 817 12.77 -10.74 -13.48
CA ASP A 817 12.58 -9.50 -14.23
C ASP A 817 11.41 -9.60 -15.23
N THR A 818 10.76 -8.46 -15.51
CA THR A 818 9.78 -8.37 -16.61
C THR A 818 10.46 -8.42 -17.98
N ILE A 819 9.84 -9.12 -18.92
CA ILE A 819 10.39 -9.28 -20.28
C ILE A 819 10.02 -8.04 -21.10
N SER A 820 10.99 -7.44 -21.81
CA SER A 820 10.74 -6.31 -22.71
C SER A 820 11.03 -6.67 -24.17
N LYS A 821 10.11 -6.35 -25.07
CA LYS A 821 10.24 -6.53 -26.52
C LYS A 821 9.81 -5.25 -27.25
N THR A 822 10.28 -5.08 -28.48
CA THR A 822 9.79 -4.05 -29.39
C THR A 822 9.31 -4.67 -30.69
N MET A 823 8.30 -4.05 -31.31
CA MET A 823 7.85 -4.39 -32.66
C MET A 823 7.45 -3.10 -33.39
N GLN A 824 7.38 -3.16 -34.71
CA GLN A 824 6.80 -2.08 -35.51
C GLN A 824 5.28 -2.27 -35.56
N GLU A 825 4.53 -1.17 -35.67
CA GLU A 825 3.10 -1.25 -35.98
C GLU A 825 2.84 -1.94 -37.33
N ASP A 826 1.61 -2.42 -37.52
CA ASP A 826 1.16 -3.26 -38.65
C ASP A 826 1.93 -4.57 -38.86
N GLY A 827 2.87 -4.89 -37.96
CA GLY A 827 3.58 -6.16 -37.89
C GLY A 827 2.91 -7.17 -36.96
N THR A 828 3.56 -8.32 -36.82
CA THR A 828 3.24 -9.32 -35.80
C THR A 828 4.49 -9.70 -35.03
N LEU A 829 4.33 -10.04 -33.75
CA LEU A 829 5.39 -10.57 -32.89
C LEU A 829 5.04 -12.01 -32.49
N ILE A 830 5.98 -12.94 -32.63
CA ILE A 830 5.82 -14.32 -32.16
C ILE A 830 6.60 -14.47 -30.85
N LEU A 831 5.90 -14.84 -29.78
CA LEU A 831 6.46 -15.22 -28.49
C LEU A 831 6.58 -16.74 -28.42
N THR A 832 7.76 -17.26 -28.06
CA THR A 832 7.99 -18.70 -27.84
C THR A 832 8.01 -19.01 -26.34
N GLN A 833 7.86 -20.29 -25.95
CA GLN A 833 8.12 -20.70 -24.55
C GLN A 833 9.48 -20.21 -24.04
N ALA A 834 10.53 -20.25 -24.87
CA ALA A 834 11.85 -19.77 -24.45
C ALA A 834 11.88 -18.25 -24.21
N ASP A 835 11.09 -17.47 -24.97
CA ASP A 835 10.94 -16.05 -24.71
C ASP A 835 10.21 -15.79 -23.39
N LEU A 836 9.11 -16.52 -23.14
CA LEU A 836 8.27 -16.37 -21.94
C LEU A 836 8.94 -16.87 -20.65
N LEU A 837 9.80 -17.88 -20.75
CA LEU A 837 10.57 -18.44 -19.63
C LEU A 837 11.94 -17.78 -19.46
N THR A 838 12.20 -16.69 -20.20
CA THR A 838 13.42 -15.91 -19.97
C THR A 838 13.37 -15.32 -18.57
N ASN A 839 14.48 -15.43 -17.82
CA ASN A 839 14.59 -14.99 -16.43
C ASN A 839 13.68 -15.74 -15.44
N ALA A 840 13.17 -16.91 -15.84
CA ALA A 840 12.48 -17.83 -14.95
C ALA A 840 13.39 -19.00 -14.56
N THR A 841 13.42 -19.32 -13.27
CA THR A 841 14.11 -20.49 -12.70
C THR A 841 13.21 -21.18 -11.71
N ASP A 842 13.54 -22.42 -11.39
CA ASP A 842 12.86 -23.22 -10.39
C ASP A 842 13.91 -23.63 -9.34
N PRO A 843 13.69 -23.42 -8.03
CA PRO A 843 14.69 -23.75 -7.02
C PRO A 843 15.08 -25.23 -7.03
N GLU A 844 14.13 -26.13 -7.26
CA GLU A 844 14.37 -27.59 -7.37
C GLU A 844 14.83 -28.02 -8.79
N GLY A 845 14.76 -27.11 -9.76
CA GLY A 845 15.14 -27.36 -11.15
C GLY A 845 14.07 -28.12 -11.96
N ASN A 846 12.81 -28.03 -11.56
CA ASN A 846 11.69 -28.61 -12.28
C ASN A 846 11.50 -27.97 -13.68
N PRO A 847 10.95 -28.71 -14.66
CA PRO A 847 10.69 -28.18 -15.99
C PRO A 847 9.59 -27.12 -16.01
N LEU A 848 9.94 -25.89 -16.41
CA LEU A 848 8.99 -24.78 -16.47
C LEU A 848 8.18 -24.72 -17.78
N THR A 849 6.95 -24.24 -17.67
CA THR A 849 6.03 -23.96 -18.78
C THR A 849 5.28 -22.64 -18.56
N ALA A 850 5.24 -21.79 -19.59
CA ALA A 850 4.37 -20.62 -19.61
C ALA A 850 2.97 -20.97 -20.14
N SER A 851 1.92 -20.45 -19.50
CA SER A 851 0.51 -20.68 -19.86
C SER A 851 -0.40 -19.49 -19.47
N ASN A 852 -1.72 -19.62 -19.65
CA ASN A 852 -2.71 -18.60 -19.28
C ASN A 852 -2.47 -17.18 -19.81
N LEU A 853 -2.03 -17.05 -21.07
CA LEU A 853 -1.71 -15.74 -21.62
C LEU A 853 -2.94 -14.82 -21.72
N VAL A 854 -2.85 -13.63 -21.15
CA VAL A 854 -3.85 -12.55 -21.19
C VAL A 854 -3.25 -11.34 -21.90
N PHE A 855 -3.90 -10.92 -23.00
CA PHE A 855 -3.45 -9.76 -23.77
C PHE A 855 -4.07 -8.46 -23.25
N ASN A 856 -3.20 -7.48 -22.98
CA ASN A 856 -3.56 -6.17 -22.47
C ASN A 856 -3.17 -5.07 -23.48
N GLY A 857 -4.11 -4.72 -24.36
CA GLY A 857 -3.93 -3.65 -25.33
C GLY A 857 -4.91 -3.72 -26.50
N PRO A 858 -4.89 -2.74 -27.42
CA PRO A 858 -5.66 -2.78 -28.65
C PRO A 858 -5.02 -3.76 -29.65
N GLY A 859 -5.67 -4.88 -29.91
CA GLY A 859 -5.15 -5.95 -30.77
C GLY A 859 -5.64 -7.33 -30.31
N ALA A 860 -4.87 -8.37 -30.62
CA ALA A 860 -5.13 -9.72 -30.16
C ALA A 860 -3.85 -10.53 -29.99
N VAL A 861 -3.90 -11.51 -29.08
CA VAL A 861 -2.95 -12.63 -29.03
C VAL A 861 -3.64 -13.89 -29.53
N THR A 862 -2.94 -14.70 -30.33
CA THR A 862 -3.42 -16.00 -30.82
C THR A 862 -2.46 -17.10 -30.38
N ASP A 863 -2.97 -18.13 -29.71
CA ASP A 863 -2.24 -19.37 -29.45
C ASP A 863 -2.18 -20.23 -30.72
N ASN A 864 -0.98 -20.58 -31.16
CA ASN A 864 -0.76 -21.37 -32.37
C ASN A 864 -0.85 -22.89 -32.11
N GLY A 865 -0.96 -23.34 -30.85
CA GLY A 865 -1.09 -24.74 -30.45
C GLY A 865 0.20 -25.55 -30.56
N ASP A 866 1.34 -24.90 -30.80
CA ASP A 866 2.68 -25.51 -30.87
C ASP A 866 3.66 -24.94 -29.83
N GLY A 867 3.14 -24.22 -28.83
CA GLY A 867 3.95 -23.53 -27.80
C GLY A 867 4.46 -22.16 -28.25
N THR A 868 3.85 -21.56 -29.28
CA THR A 868 4.10 -20.19 -29.71
C THR A 868 2.82 -19.36 -29.75
N PHE A 869 2.97 -18.06 -29.54
CA PHE A 869 1.86 -17.11 -29.47
C PHE A 869 2.11 -15.93 -30.41
N THR A 870 1.14 -15.59 -31.22
CA THR A 870 1.23 -14.45 -32.15
C THR A 870 0.48 -13.25 -31.61
N VAL A 871 1.23 -12.19 -31.32
CA VAL A 871 0.70 -10.87 -30.94
C VAL A 871 0.55 -10.02 -32.18
N THR A 872 -0.66 -9.51 -32.39
CA THR A 872 -1.04 -8.62 -33.50
C THR A 872 -1.72 -7.39 -32.92
N PRO A 873 -1.03 -6.23 -32.85
CA PRO A 873 -1.65 -4.96 -32.51
C PRO A 873 -2.79 -4.59 -33.47
N SER A 874 -3.66 -3.68 -33.07
CA SER A 874 -4.61 -3.06 -34.02
C SER A 874 -3.84 -2.29 -35.09
N SER A 875 -4.40 -2.22 -36.31
CA SER A 875 -3.81 -1.43 -37.41
C SER A 875 -3.55 0.00 -36.95
N ASN A 876 -2.38 0.55 -37.29
CA ASN A 876 -1.99 1.93 -37.04
C ASN A 876 -1.97 2.29 -35.53
N TYR A 877 -1.74 1.28 -34.67
CA TYR A 877 -1.51 1.52 -33.25
C TYR A 877 -0.03 1.48 -32.93
N ASN A 878 0.47 2.61 -32.44
CA ASN A 878 1.77 2.76 -31.81
C ASN A 878 1.60 3.08 -30.31
N GLY A 879 2.46 2.48 -29.47
CA GLY A 879 2.37 2.62 -28.02
C GLY A 879 2.65 1.33 -27.26
N ALA A 880 2.40 1.33 -25.96
CA ALA A 880 2.63 0.16 -25.11
C ALA A 880 1.46 -0.83 -25.18
N ILE A 881 1.77 -2.11 -25.31
CA ILE A 881 0.87 -3.25 -25.06
C ILE A 881 1.59 -4.24 -24.14
N SER A 882 0.86 -5.15 -23.50
CA SER A 882 1.47 -6.20 -22.69
C SER A 882 0.74 -7.53 -22.79
N VAL A 883 1.44 -8.60 -22.42
CA VAL A 883 0.90 -9.95 -22.28
C VAL A 883 1.25 -10.43 -20.87
N ASP A 884 0.24 -10.66 -20.04
CA ASP A 884 0.38 -11.35 -18.75
C ASP A 884 0.30 -12.85 -18.98
N PHE A 885 1.03 -13.65 -18.21
CA PHE A 885 1.06 -15.10 -18.32
C PHE A 885 1.55 -15.73 -17.02
N ASP A 886 1.28 -17.02 -16.83
CA ASP A 886 1.75 -17.76 -15.65
C ASP A 886 2.90 -18.69 -16.03
N VAL A 887 3.96 -18.71 -15.22
CA VAL A 887 5.06 -19.67 -15.28
C VAL A 887 4.79 -20.75 -14.26
N SER A 888 4.72 -22.01 -14.69
CA SER A 888 4.43 -23.16 -13.84
C SER A 888 5.44 -24.27 -14.02
N ASP A 889 5.77 -24.94 -12.93
CA ASP A 889 6.57 -26.16 -12.83
C ASP A 889 5.72 -27.45 -12.91
N SER A 890 4.42 -27.33 -13.21
CA SER A 890 3.34 -28.33 -13.18
C SER A 890 2.55 -28.47 -11.88
N SER A 891 3.04 -27.94 -10.76
CA SER A 891 2.42 -28.02 -9.43
C SER A 891 1.96 -26.65 -8.96
N LEU A 892 2.85 -25.66 -9.01
CA LEU A 892 2.64 -24.27 -8.62
C LEU A 892 2.85 -23.34 -9.82
N SER A 893 2.42 -22.09 -9.68
CA SER A 893 2.59 -21.09 -10.74
C SER A 893 2.77 -19.68 -10.21
N VAL A 894 3.64 -18.90 -10.87
CA VAL A 894 3.84 -17.47 -10.62
C VAL A 894 3.46 -16.66 -11.87
N SER A 895 2.79 -15.53 -11.71
CA SER A 895 2.47 -14.64 -12.83
C SER A 895 3.68 -13.79 -13.25
N ASN A 896 3.84 -13.58 -14.55
CA ASN A 896 4.85 -12.70 -15.15
C ASN A 896 4.27 -11.94 -16.35
N ARG A 897 5.00 -10.96 -16.87
CA ARG A 897 4.56 -10.04 -17.91
C ARG A 897 5.63 -9.85 -19.00
N VAL A 898 5.15 -9.83 -20.24
CA VAL A 898 5.89 -9.29 -21.39
C VAL A 898 5.37 -7.89 -21.70
N ASN A 899 6.22 -6.88 -21.55
CA ASN A 899 5.99 -5.52 -22.03
C ASN A 899 6.44 -5.40 -23.49
N ILE A 900 5.57 -4.89 -24.35
CA ILE A 900 5.85 -4.73 -25.79
C ILE A 900 5.62 -3.27 -26.17
N THR A 901 6.66 -2.61 -26.68
CA THR A 901 6.55 -1.28 -27.28
C THR A 901 6.32 -1.43 -28.78
N VAL A 902 5.19 -0.93 -29.26
CA VAL A 902 4.87 -0.82 -30.69
C VAL A 902 5.36 0.53 -31.19
N GLU A 903 6.37 0.52 -32.05
CA GLU A 903 6.97 1.70 -32.64
C GLU A 903 6.17 2.15 -33.87
N ALA A 904 6.05 3.47 -34.03
CA ALA A 904 5.35 4.07 -35.17
C ALA A 904 6.13 3.90 -36.48
N VAL A 905 5.41 3.70 -37.56
CA VAL A 905 5.87 3.62 -38.94
C VAL A 905 5.07 4.63 -39.75
N ASN A 906 5.74 5.67 -40.27
CA ASN A 906 5.08 6.76 -40.98
C ASN A 906 4.10 6.30 -42.06
N ASP A 907 2.81 6.59 -41.87
CA ASP A 907 1.71 6.41 -42.81
C ASP A 907 1.65 7.56 -43.82
N ALA A 908 1.03 7.34 -44.99
CA ALA A 908 0.82 8.43 -45.95
C ALA A 908 -0.42 9.27 -45.57
N PRO A 909 -0.46 10.57 -45.93
CA PRO A 909 -1.63 11.40 -45.65
C PRO A 909 -2.92 10.85 -46.29
N GLU A 910 -4.04 10.93 -45.58
CA GLU A 910 -5.34 10.47 -46.07
C GLU A 910 -6.24 11.64 -46.51
N VAL A 911 -6.89 11.51 -47.67
CA VAL A 911 -7.78 12.52 -48.25
C VAL A 911 -9.23 12.05 -48.21
N SER A 912 -10.04 12.73 -47.39
CA SER A 912 -11.46 12.40 -47.17
C SER A 912 -12.42 12.85 -48.29
N GLY A 913 -11.94 13.61 -49.28
CA GLY A 913 -12.71 14.05 -50.45
C GLY A 913 -12.14 15.29 -51.15
N SER A 914 -12.74 15.68 -52.28
CA SER A 914 -12.34 16.90 -53.01
C SER A 914 -12.87 18.19 -52.37
N ILE A 915 -12.18 19.30 -52.63
CA ILE A 915 -12.61 20.64 -52.21
C ILE A 915 -13.37 21.31 -53.36
N SER A 916 -14.37 22.13 -53.04
CA SER A 916 -15.12 22.95 -54.00
C SER A 916 -15.14 24.41 -53.58
N LYS A 917 -14.90 25.32 -54.53
CA LYS A 917 -14.94 26.79 -54.36
C LYS A 917 -15.69 27.42 -55.53
N THR A 918 -16.12 28.66 -55.37
CA THR A 918 -16.71 29.47 -56.44
C THR A 918 -16.00 30.83 -56.52
N MET A 919 -15.93 31.41 -57.71
CA MET A 919 -15.49 32.79 -57.94
C MET A 919 -16.26 33.39 -59.13
N GLN A 920 -16.18 34.71 -59.30
CA GLN A 920 -16.64 35.37 -60.52
C GLN A 920 -15.49 35.41 -61.53
N GLU A 921 -15.81 35.45 -62.83
CA GLU A 921 -14.83 35.78 -63.85
C GLU A 921 -14.28 37.21 -63.65
N ASP A 922 -13.12 37.48 -64.27
CA ASP A 922 -12.29 38.68 -64.06
C ASP A 922 -11.81 38.93 -62.62
N GLY A 923 -12.05 37.97 -61.73
CA GLY A 923 -11.58 37.96 -60.35
C GLY A 923 -10.29 37.15 -60.16
N ALA A 924 -9.84 37.11 -58.91
CA ALA A 924 -8.81 36.19 -58.46
C ALA A 924 -9.24 35.54 -57.14
N LEU A 925 -8.94 34.26 -56.97
CA LEU A 925 -9.18 33.50 -55.75
C LEU A 925 -7.84 33.13 -55.11
N ILE A 926 -7.71 33.40 -53.81
CA ILE A 926 -6.56 32.96 -53.02
C ILE A 926 -6.93 31.65 -52.30
N LEU A 927 -6.14 30.61 -52.53
CA LEU A 927 -6.19 29.34 -51.82
C LEU A 927 -5.12 29.34 -50.72
N THR A 928 -5.51 29.05 -49.49
CA THR A 928 -4.60 28.93 -48.34
C THR A 928 -4.23 27.47 -48.07
N GLN A 929 -3.18 27.21 -47.27
CA GLN A 929 -2.91 25.86 -46.76
C GLN A 929 -4.13 25.26 -46.06
N ASP A 930 -4.79 26.04 -45.20
CA ASP A 930 -5.98 25.57 -44.48
C ASP A 930 -7.11 25.15 -45.43
N ASP A 931 -7.30 25.88 -46.53
CA ASP A 931 -8.26 25.47 -47.56
C ASP A 931 -7.87 24.13 -48.18
N LEU A 932 -6.61 23.98 -48.59
CA LEU A 932 -6.08 22.81 -49.30
C LEU A 932 -5.98 21.55 -48.41
N LEU A 933 -5.80 21.74 -47.10
CA LEU A 933 -5.69 20.66 -46.11
C LEU A 933 -7.00 20.39 -45.38
N SER A 934 -8.08 21.15 -45.64
CA SER A 934 -9.38 21.03 -44.94
C SER A 934 -10.06 19.65 -45.03
N LYS A 935 -9.61 18.79 -45.95
CA LYS A 935 -10.09 17.42 -46.16
C LYS A 935 -8.99 16.37 -46.01
N ALA A 936 -7.82 16.76 -45.54
CA ALA A 936 -6.69 15.88 -45.32
C ALA A 936 -6.41 15.73 -43.82
N TYR A 937 -6.01 14.54 -43.41
CA TYR A 937 -5.43 14.30 -42.10
C TYR A 937 -4.33 13.25 -42.22
N ASP A 938 -3.48 13.21 -41.22
CA ASP A 938 -2.42 12.23 -41.10
C ASP A 938 -2.76 11.29 -39.94
N VAL A 939 -2.52 9.99 -40.12
CA VAL A 939 -2.82 8.98 -39.10
C VAL A 939 -1.90 9.12 -37.90
N ASP A 940 -0.63 9.45 -38.13
CA ASP A 940 0.39 9.66 -37.09
C ASP A 940 0.30 11.04 -36.44
N GLY A 941 -0.49 11.94 -37.04
CA GLY A 941 -0.60 13.34 -36.63
C GLY A 941 0.57 14.20 -37.11
N ASP A 942 1.31 13.73 -38.13
CA ASP A 942 2.38 14.49 -38.75
C ASP A 942 1.86 15.77 -39.42
N ALA A 943 2.71 16.79 -39.48
CA ALA A 943 2.36 18.07 -40.06
C ALA A 943 2.24 17.97 -41.59
N LEU A 944 1.05 18.25 -42.11
CA LEU A 944 0.77 18.20 -43.54
C LEU A 944 1.10 19.52 -44.26
N ALA A 945 1.52 19.41 -45.51
CA ALA A 945 1.73 20.53 -46.41
C ALA A 945 1.19 20.25 -47.82
N ALA A 946 0.37 21.16 -48.35
CA ALA A 946 -0.04 21.14 -49.76
C ALA A 946 1.03 21.81 -50.65
N THR A 947 1.47 21.13 -51.70
CA THR A 947 2.50 21.63 -52.61
C THR A 947 2.16 21.27 -54.06
N ASN A 948 2.99 21.75 -55.01
CA ASN A 948 2.88 21.39 -56.43
C ASN A 948 1.48 21.64 -57.03
N LEU A 949 0.85 22.78 -56.71
CA LEU A 949 -0.44 23.12 -57.30
C LEU A 949 -0.28 23.38 -58.80
N GLN A 950 -1.16 22.78 -59.59
CA GLN A 950 -1.17 22.90 -61.05
C GLN A 950 -2.60 23.11 -61.55
N LEU A 951 -2.74 23.95 -62.58
CA LEU A 951 -3.98 24.20 -63.30
C LEU A 951 -3.78 23.78 -64.76
N ALA A 952 -4.69 22.96 -65.29
CA ALA A 952 -4.53 22.37 -66.62
C ALA A 952 -4.85 23.35 -67.78
N ALA A 953 -5.91 24.17 -67.64
CA ALA A 953 -6.37 25.16 -68.63
C ALA A 953 -7.40 26.13 -67.99
N GLY A 954 -7.72 27.24 -68.69
CA GLY A 954 -8.77 28.20 -68.31
C GLY A 954 -8.32 29.30 -67.32
N GLY A 955 -7.02 29.40 -67.05
CA GLY A 955 -6.47 30.43 -66.19
C GLY A 955 -5.01 30.18 -65.81
N THR A 956 -4.54 30.93 -64.81
CA THR A 956 -3.19 30.84 -64.27
C THR A 956 -3.21 30.63 -62.76
N ILE A 957 -2.15 29.98 -62.25
CA ILE A 957 -1.92 29.83 -60.81
C ILE A 957 -0.54 30.39 -60.45
N THR A 958 -0.48 31.17 -59.38
CA THR A 958 0.75 31.79 -58.87
C THR A 958 0.97 31.39 -57.42
N ASP A 959 2.14 30.85 -57.10
CA ASP A 959 2.61 30.65 -55.72
C ASP A 959 3.08 32.00 -55.16
N ASN A 960 2.47 32.46 -54.07
CA ASN A 960 2.79 33.74 -53.45
C ASN A 960 4.02 33.66 -52.51
N GLY A 961 4.54 32.45 -52.23
CA GLY A 961 5.73 32.22 -51.41
C GLY A 961 5.51 32.32 -49.90
N ASP A 962 4.26 32.52 -49.45
CA ASP A 962 3.85 32.59 -48.05
C ASP A 962 2.91 31.44 -47.63
N GLY A 963 2.79 30.41 -48.47
CA GLY A 963 1.87 29.29 -48.27
C GLY A 963 0.47 29.53 -48.86
N THR A 964 0.28 30.59 -49.65
CA THR A 964 -0.95 30.84 -50.40
C THR A 964 -0.72 30.80 -51.91
N TYR A 965 -1.79 30.47 -52.65
CA TYR A 965 -1.78 30.36 -54.10
C TYR A 965 -2.90 31.20 -54.71
N THR A 966 -2.57 32.03 -55.69
CA THR A 966 -3.55 32.87 -56.39
C THR A 966 -3.96 32.21 -57.70
N VAL A 967 -5.25 31.89 -57.85
CA VAL A 967 -5.86 31.41 -59.08
C VAL A 967 -6.56 32.56 -59.77
N THR A 968 -6.21 32.82 -61.04
CA THR A 968 -6.83 33.86 -61.87
C THR A 968 -7.33 33.20 -63.15
N PRO A 969 -8.65 33.14 -63.42
CA PRO A 969 -9.19 32.68 -64.69
C PRO A 969 -8.63 33.50 -65.86
N ASP A 970 -8.68 32.95 -67.07
CA ASP A 970 -8.48 33.74 -68.28
C ASP A 970 -9.60 34.81 -68.38
N ALA A 971 -9.35 35.93 -69.08
CA ALA A 971 -10.38 36.96 -69.26
C ALA A 971 -11.62 36.38 -69.94
N ASP A 972 -12.80 36.80 -69.49
CA ASP A 972 -14.12 36.36 -70.00
C ASP A 972 -14.34 34.82 -69.90
N TYR A 973 -13.58 34.14 -69.01
CA TYR A 973 -13.75 32.70 -68.77
C TYR A 973 -14.78 32.43 -67.69
N ASN A 974 -15.90 31.84 -68.09
CA ASN A 974 -16.90 31.23 -67.23
C ASN A 974 -16.90 29.69 -67.39
N GLY A 975 -17.03 28.94 -66.29
CA GLY A 975 -16.96 27.48 -66.32
C GLY A 975 -16.30 26.85 -65.09
N SER A 976 -15.62 25.71 -65.27
CA SER A 976 -15.00 24.98 -64.14
C SER A 976 -13.49 24.89 -64.32
N LEU A 977 -12.76 25.40 -63.33
CA LEU A 977 -11.31 25.20 -63.17
C LEU A 977 -11.05 24.03 -62.23
N ASN A 978 -10.06 23.21 -62.55
CA ASN A 978 -9.62 22.09 -61.71
C ASN A 978 -8.14 22.27 -61.38
N VAL A 979 -7.85 22.47 -60.09
CA VAL A 979 -6.49 22.63 -59.56
C VAL A 979 -6.09 21.35 -58.87
N THR A 980 -5.06 20.67 -59.36
CA THR A 980 -4.48 19.47 -58.73
C THR A 980 -3.30 19.85 -57.84
N TYR A 981 -3.10 19.13 -56.74
CA TYR A 981 -2.00 19.40 -55.79
C TYR A 981 -1.61 18.15 -55.02
N ASP A 982 -0.43 18.16 -54.42
CA ASP A 982 0.07 17.06 -53.60
C ASP A 982 0.04 17.45 -52.12
N ILE A 983 -0.39 16.54 -51.27
CA ILE A 983 -0.34 16.66 -49.80
C ILE A 983 0.79 15.75 -49.33
N THR A 984 1.71 16.33 -48.56
CA THR A 984 2.93 15.66 -48.09
C THR A 984 3.02 15.78 -46.57
N ASP A 985 3.43 14.71 -45.91
CA ASP A 985 3.84 14.64 -44.50
C ASP A 985 5.39 14.77 -44.39
N SER A 986 6.02 14.01 -43.48
CA SER A 986 7.47 13.89 -43.33
C SER A 986 8.21 13.06 -44.41
N GLY A 987 7.55 12.58 -45.48
CA GLY A 987 8.21 11.96 -46.63
C GLY A 987 7.35 11.26 -47.70
N LEU A 988 6.08 10.96 -47.42
CA LEU A 988 5.10 10.34 -48.31
C LEU A 988 4.11 11.37 -48.87
N THR A 989 3.61 11.13 -50.08
CA THR A 989 2.77 12.11 -50.80
C THR A 989 1.51 11.48 -51.38
N VAL A 990 0.37 12.16 -51.24
CA VAL A 990 -0.91 11.81 -51.89
C VAL A 990 -1.42 12.99 -52.73
N SER A 991 -2.00 12.72 -53.89
CA SER A 991 -2.56 13.78 -54.76
C SER A 991 -4.03 14.06 -54.44
N SER A 992 -4.43 15.34 -54.54
CA SER A 992 -5.80 15.83 -54.34
C SER A 992 -6.14 16.92 -55.36
N GLN A 993 -7.37 17.41 -55.33
CA GLN A 993 -7.86 18.44 -56.25
C GLN A 993 -8.85 19.41 -55.60
N VAL A 994 -8.82 20.65 -56.09
CA VAL A 994 -9.80 21.71 -55.83
C VAL A 994 -10.57 21.97 -57.12
N ASN A 995 -11.89 21.87 -57.06
CA ASN A 995 -12.78 22.26 -58.16
C ASN A 995 -13.28 23.68 -57.90
N ILE A 996 -13.06 24.59 -58.85
CA ILE A 996 -13.47 25.98 -58.75
C ILE A 996 -14.47 26.27 -59.86
N THR A 997 -15.69 26.69 -59.51
CA THR A 997 -16.66 27.18 -60.49
C THR A 997 -16.50 28.69 -60.66
N VAL A 998 -16.30 29.12 -61.91
CA VAL A 998 -16.22 30.52 -62.32
C VAL A 998 -17.57 30.91 -62.92
N GLU A 999 -18.23 31.88 -62.28
CA GLU A 999 -19.53 32.41 -62.69
C GLU A 999 -19.35 33.62 -63.62
N ALA A 1000 -20.26 33.74 -64.60
CA ALA A 1000 -20.23 34.81 -65.59
C ALA A 1000 -20.65 36.18 -65.03
N VAL A 1001 -20.15 37.25 -65.62
CA VAL A 1001 -20.42 38.67 -65.35
C VAL A 1001 -20.82 39.33 -66.67
N ASN A 1002 -22.04 39.86 -66.73
CA ASN A 1002 -22.64 40.37 -67.97
C ASN A 1002 -21.80 41.45 -68.70
N ASP A 1003 -21.57 41.25 -70.00
CA ASP A 1003 -21.04 42.20 -70.98
C ASP A 1003 -22.15 42.81 -71.86
N ALA A 1004 -21.91 44.00 -72.44
CA ALA A 1004 -22.87 44.61 -73.37
C ALA A 1004 -22.79 43.99 -74.78
N PRO A 1005 -23.91 43.91 -75.52
CA PRO A 1005 -23.92 43.37 -76.87
C PRO A 1005 -23.24 44.28 -77.91
N GLU A 1006 -22.75 43.69 -78.98
CA GLU A 1006 -22.14 44.35 -80.15
C GLU A 1006 -23.09 44.30 -81.38
N SER A 1007 -23.14 45.39 -82.17
CA SER A 1007 -23.91 45.52 -83.43
C SER A 1007 -23.12 46.29 -84.50
N SER A 1008 -23.60 46.35 -85.75
CA SER A 1008 -23.02 47.13 -86.87
C SER A 1008 -24.07 48.00 -87.59
N ASP A 1009 -23.61 48.92 -88.44
CA ASP A 1009 -24.48 49.67 -89.36
C ASP A 1009 -25.13 48.74 -90.41
N SER A 1010 -26.29 49.14 -90.94
CA SER A 1010 -27.07 48.41 -91.97
C SER A 1010 -27.52 49.34 -93.10
N ALA A 1011 -27.75 48.81 -94.31
CA ALA A 1011 -28.24 49.57 -95.47
C ALA A 1011 -29.29 48.80 -96.29
N LEU A 1012 -30.25 49.54 -96.87
CA LEU A 1012 -31.32 49.04 -97.73
C LEU A 1012 -31.51 49.99 -98.93
N VAL A 1013 -31.57 49.46 -100.14
CA VAL A 1013 -31.98 50.16 -101.35
C VAL A 1013 -33.44 49.81 -101.66
N MET A 1014 -34.27 50.82 -101.85
CA MET A 1014 -35.69 50.61 -102.20
C MET A 1014 -36.21 51.70 -103.12
N VAL A 1015 -37.32 51.43 -103.80
CA VAL A 1015 -37.96 52.42 -104.67
C VAL A 1015 -38.86 53.35 -103.84
N GLU A 1016 -38.98 54.60 -104.27
CA GLU A 1016 -39.97 55.54 -103.75
C GLU A 1016 -41.41 54.99 -103.83
N GLU A 1017 -42.29 55.51 -102.99
CA GLU A 1017 -43.69 55.06 -102.88
C GLU A 1017 -43.91 53.59 -102.43
N SER A 1018 -42.84 52.84 -102.16
CA SER A 1018 -42.89 51.48 -101.62
C SER A 1018 -42.88 51.43 -100.09
N VAL A 1019 -43.31 50.29 -99.55
CA VAL A 1019 -43.24 49.97 -98.12
C VAL A 1019 -42.26 48.83 -97.92
N TYR A 1020 -41.31 49.01 -97.00
CA TYR A 1020 -40.42 47.93 -96.55
C TYR A 1020 -40.82 47.45 -95.16
N GLN A 1021 -40.83 46.14 -94.94
CA GLN A 1021 -41.03 45.52 -93.63
C GLN A 1021 -39.67 45.04 -93.12
N PHE A 1022 -39.30 45.45 -91.91
CA PHE A 1022 -38.04 45.04 -91.31
C PHE A 1022 -38.15 43.68 -90.68
N HIS A 1023 -37.02 42.99 -90.59
CA HIS A 1023 -36.84 41.72 -89.93
C HIS A 1023 -35.72 41.80 -88.90
N ILE A 1024 -35.69 40.82 -87.99
CA ILE A 1024 -34.68 40.77 -86.92
C ILE A 1024 -33.24 40.78 -87.46
N ASN A 1025 -33.02 40.14 -88.63
CA ASN A 1025 -31.71 40.03 -89.26
C ASN A 1025 -31.22 41.35 -89.87
N ASP A 1026 -32.10 42.33 -90.07
CA ASP A 1026 -31.70 43.66 -90.55
C ASP A 1026 -30.87 44.41 -89.48
N PHE A 1027 -30.90 43.94 -88.23
CA PHE A 1027 -30.19 44.51 -87.08
C PHE A 1027 -29.17 43.50 -86.55
N THR A 1028 -27.93 43.58 -87.03
CA THR A 1028 -26.85 42.67 -86.62
C THR A 1028 -26.61 42.70 -85.10
N PHE A 1029 -26.41 41.53 -84.49
CA PHE A 1029 -26.29 41.35 -83.04
C PHE A 1029 -25.32 40.22 -82.69
N ALA A 1030 -24.39 40.46 -81.76
CA ALA A 1030 -23.52 39.45 -81.15
C ALA A 1030 -23.22 39.80 -79.68
N ASP A 1031 -23.23 38.81 -78.80
CA ASP A 1031 -23.02 38.99 -77.36
C ASP A 1031 -21.95 38.03 -76.82
N LYS A 1032 -21.07 38.48 -75.91
CA LYS A 1032 -19.94 37.68 -75.40
C LYS A 1032 -20.38 36.60 -74.41
N ASP A 1033 -21.48 36.82 -73.69
CA ASP A 1033 -22.07 35.86 -72.76
C ASP A 1033 -23.02 34.88 -73.46
N GLY A 1034 -23.32 35.12 -74.74
CA GLY A 1034 -24.24 34.31 -75.54
C GLY A 1034 -25.71 34.64 -75.29
N ASP A 1035 -26.00 35.80 -74.68
CA ASP A 1035 -27.36 36.30 -74.54
C ASP A 1035 -28.00 36.60 -75.91
N SER A 1036 -29.32 36.43 -76.01
CA SER A 1036 -30.06 36.61 -77.27
C SER A 1036 -30.58 38.05 -77.43
N LEU A 1037 -30.81 38.52 -78.66
CA LEU A 1037 -31.39 39.84 -78.91
C LEU A 1037 -32.78 39.97 -78.26
N SER A 1038 -32.89 40.89 -77.29
CA SER A 1038 -34.11 41.21 -76.57
C SER A 1038 -34.94 42.28 -77.29
N SER A 1039 -34.28 43.32 -77.80
CA SER A 1039 -34.97 44.43 -78.49
C SER A 1039 -34.00 45.36 -79.22
N ILE A 1040 -34.53 46.21 -80.10
CA ILE A 1040 -33.83 47.38 -80.63
C ILE A 1040 -34.39 48.68 -80.04
N LEU A 1041 -33.55 49.68 -79.85
CA LEU A 1041 -33.90 51.03 -79.45
C LEU A 1041 -33.70 51.97 -80.64
N ILE A 1042 -34.78 52.55 -81.17
CA ILE A 1042 -34.69 53.55 -82.25
C ILE A 1042 -34.27 54.89 -81.65
N THR A 1043 -33.03 55.31 -81.87
CA THR A 1043 -32.46 56.53 -81.26
C THR A 1043 -32.65 57.78 -82.11
N THR A 1044 -32.73 57.63 -83.42
CA THR A 1044 -33.10 58.72 -84.35
C THR A 1044 -34.13 58.24 -85.35
N LEU A 1045 -34.96 59.14 -85.89
CA LEU A 1045 -35.99 58.82 -86.88
C LEU A 1045 -35.55 59.29 -88.29
N PRO A 1046 -36.06 58.65 -89.36
CA PRO A 1046 -35.85 59.10 -90.74
C PRO A 1046 -36.22 60.57 -90.94
N THR A 1047 -35.45 61.29 -91.77
CA THR A 1047 -35.73 62.73 -92.06
C THR A 1047 -36.87 62.93 -93.07
N THR A 1048 -37.15 61.90 -93.88
CA THR A 1048 -38.27 61.80 -94.83
C THR A 1048 -38.83 60.38 -94.75
N GLY A 1049 -40.07 60.17 -95.22
CA GLY A 1049 -40.79 58.90 -95.00
C GLY A 1049 -41.31 58.73 -93.57
N GLU A 1050 -41.95 57.60 -93.30
CA GLU A 1050 -42.48 57.26 -91.96
C GLU A 1050 -42.04 55.85 -91.56
N LEU A 1051 -41.42 55.74 -90.39
CA LEU A 1051 -41.18 54.47 -89.71
C LEU A 1051 -42.40 54.17 -88.83
N LEU A 1052 -43.04 53.03 -89.04
CA LEU A 1052 -44.32 52.64 -88.44
C LEU A 1052 -44.16 51.28 -87.75
N LEU A 1053 -44.70 51.13 -86.54
CA LEU A 1053 -44.84 49.85 -85.88
C LEU A 1053 -46.32 49.52 -85.80
N ASN A 1054 -46.76 48.43 -86.44
CA ASN A 1054 -48.20 48.08 -86.55
C ASN A 1054 -49.04 49.28 -87.07
N ASP A 1055 -48.59 49.92 -88.15
CA ASP A 1055 -49.21 51.12 -88.76
C ASP A 1055 -49.23 52.38 -87.87
N VAL A 1056 -48.47 52.43 -86.77
CA VAL A 1056 -48.35 53.59 -85.88
C VAL A 1056 -46.94 54.17 -85.92
N ALA A 1057 -46.82 55.48 -86.15
CA ALA A 1057 -45.52 56.16 -86.21
C ALA A 1057 -44.65 55.89 -84.97
N VAL A 1058 -43.42 55.42 -85.23
CA VAL A 1058 -42.40 55.19 -84.23
C VAL A 1058 -41.85 56.52 -83.72
N LEU A 1059 -41.58 56.60 -82.42
CA LEU A 1059 -40.97 57.77 -81.78
C LEU A 1059 -39.46 57.56 -81.58
N ALA A 1060 -38.69 58.64 -81.55
CA ALA A 1060 -37.31 58.57 -81.09
C ALA A 1060 -37.26 58.09 -79.62
N ASP A 1061 -36.23 57.30 -79.32
CA ASP A 1061 -36.03 56.53 -78.09
C ASP A 1061 -37.11 55.46 -77.83
N GLN A 1062 -37.87 55.06 -78.85
CA GLN A 1062 -38.82 53.96 -78.74
C GLN A 1062 -38.09 52.62 -78.85
N ARG A 1063 -38.40 51.72 -77.92
CA ARG A 1063 -37.90 50.35 -77.92
C ARG A 1063 -38.88 49.41 -78.61
N ILE A 1064 -38.37 48.55 -79.48
CA ILE A 1064 -39.11 47.57 -80.26
C ILE A 1064 -38.54 46.21 -79.87
N THR A 1065 -39.34 45.39 -79.20
CA THR A 1065 -38.91 44.05 -78.77
C THR A 1065 -38.62 43.17 -79.98
N SER A 1066 -37.73 42.19 -79.86
CA SER A 1066 -37.41 41.29 -80.98
C SER A 1066 -38.65 40.64 -81.61
N ALA A 1067 -39.67 40.30 -80.81
CA ALA A 1067 -40.95 39.76 -81.29
C ALA A 1067 -41.82 40.75 -82.11
N ASP A 1068 -41.54 42.05 -82.03
CA ASP A 1068 -42.29 43.12 -82.70
C ASP A 1068 -41.54 43.70 -83.89
N ILE A 1069 -40.27 43.32 -84.12
CA ILE A 1069 -39.45 43.86 -85.22
C ILE A 1069 -40.09 43.55 -86.57
N ASP A 1070 -40.63 42.35 -86.76
CA ASP A 1070 -41.33 41.99 -87.99
C ASP A 1070 -42.57 42.85 -88.25
N ASN A 1071 -43.09 43.60 -87.27
CA ASN A 1071 -44.20 44.53 -87.47
C ASN A 1071 -43.75 45.97 -87.74
N LEU A 1072 -42.44 46.20 -87.82
CA LEU A 1072 -41.83 47.49 -88.14
C LEU A 1072 -41.79 47.66 -89.65
N THR A 1073 -42.31 48.77 -90.16
CA THR A 1073 -42.31 49.10 -91.58
C THR A 1073 -41.77 50.50 -91.82
N TYR A 1074 -41.16 50.73 -92.97
CA TYR A 1074 -40.82 52.05 -93.48
C TYR A 1074 -41.61 52.32 -94.76
N THR A 1075 -42.34 53.44 -94.78
CA THR A 1075 -43.08 53.90 -95.96
C THR A 1075 -42.32 55.02 -96.64
N ALA A 1076 -41.83 54.77 -97.86
CA ALA A 1076 -41.11 55.75 -98.66
C ALA A 1076 -42.08 56.79 -99.27
N PRO A 1077 -41.74 58.09 -99.23
CA PRO A 1077 -42.53 59.13 -99.90
C PRO A 1077 -42.24 59.16 -101.41
N ALA A 1078 -43.11 59.81 -102.19
CA ALA A 1078 -42.79 60.18 -103.57
C ALA A 1078 -41.70 61.26 -103.62
N LEU A 1079 -40.70 61.07 -104.47
CA LEU A 1079 -39.54 61.91 -104.70
C LEU A 1079 -39.44 62.28 -106.20
N ASP A 1080 -38.55 63.22 -106.54
CA ASP A 1080 -38.26 63.63 -107.94
C ASP A 1080 -36.81 63.25 -108.35
N THR A 1081 -36.03 62.67 -107.42
CA THR A 1081 -34.61 62.25 -107.56
C THR A 1081 -34.22 61.27 -106.43
N ASP A 1082 -33.27 60.37 -106.70
CA ASP A 1082 -32.66 59.49 -105.70
C ASP A 1082 -32.25 60.22 -104.41
N THR A 1083 -32.60 59.66 -103.25
CA THR A 1083 -32.39 60.29 -101.93
C THR A 1083 -32.04 59.25 -100.88
N GLU A 1084 -30.90 59.44 -100.21
CA GLU A 1084 -30.51 58.67 -99.02
C GLU A 1084 -31.19 59.21 -97.75
N VAL A 1085 -31.74 58.30 -96.94
CA VAL A 1085 -32.42 58.58 -95.68
C VAL A 1085 -31.86 57.68 -94.59
N ASN A 1086 -31.69 58.18 -93.37
CA ASN A 1086 -31.03 57.43 -92.31
C ASN A 1086 -31.86 57.48 -91.03
N PHE A 1087 -31.84 56.40 -90.26
CA PHE A 1087 -32.24 56.38 -88.85
C PHE A 1087 -31.18 55.63 -88.03
N SER A 1088 -31.24 55.70 -86.70
CA SER A 1088 -30.24 55.06 -85.85
C SER A 1088 -30.91 54.15 -84.83
N PHE A 1089 -30.26 53.02 -84.52
CA PHE A 1089 -30.74 52.01 -83.58
C PHE A 1089 -29.63 51.53 -82.64
N ALA A 1090 -29.97 50.98 -81.48
CA ALA A 1090 -29.05 50.20 -80.64
C ALA A 1090 -29.70 48.86 -80.31
N VAL A 1091 -28.92 47.79 -80.20
CA VAL A 1091 -29.41 46.45 -79.85
C VAL A 1091 -29.26 46.20 -78.35
N ASN A 1092 -30.07 45.30 -77.78
CA ASN A 1092 -30.03 44.98 -76.35
C ASN A 1092 -30.20 43.48 -76.11
N ASP A 1093 -29.42 42.94 -75.19
CA ASP A 1093 -29.39 41.55 -74.69
C ASP A 1093 -30.47 41.27 -73.62
N GLY A 1094 -31.02 42.31 -73.00
CA GLY A 1094 -31.98 42.26 -71.89
C GLY A 1094 -31.50 43.00 -70.64
N LEU A 1095 -30.20 43.31 -70.56
CA LEU A 1095 -29.54 43.98 -69.44
C LEU A 1095 -28.84 45.28 -69.87
N GLU A 1096 -28.08 45.28 -70.96
CA GLU A 1096 -27.33 46.45 -71.47
C GLU A 1096 -27.55 46.73 -72.97
N ASP A 1097 -27.55 48.01 -73.35
CA ASP A 1097 -27.65 48.44 -74.75
C ASP A 1097 -26.26 48.46 -75.39
N SER A 1098 -26.17 48.10 -76.67
CA SER A 1098 -24.99 48.35 -77.50
C SER A 1098 -24.76 49.84 -77.74
N GLY A 1099 -23.63 50.18 -78.38
CA GLY A 1099 -23.50 51.47 -79.07
C GLY A 1099 -24.58 51.65 -80.15
N ALA A 1100 -24.95 52.90 -80.44
CA ALA A 1100 -25.93 53.22 -81.48
C ALA A 1100 -25.32 53.15 -82.88
N GLN A 1101 -25.97 52.42 -83.78
CA GLN A 1101 -25.63 52.21 -85.18
C GLN A 1101 -26.64 52.88 -86.12
N THR A 1102 -26.26 52.99 -87.39
CA THR A 1102 -27.02 53.67 -88.44
C THR A 1102 -27.65 52.67 -89.39
N PHE A 1103 -28.92 52.87 -89.69
CA PHE A 1103 -29.63 52.21 -90.78
C PHE A 1103 -29.82 53.20 -91.92
N THR A 1104 -29.29 52.88 -93.09
CA THR A 1104 -29.34 53.72 -94.30
C THR A 1104 -30.38 53.17 -95.28
N LEU A 1105 -31.23 54.03 -95.83
CA LEU A 1105 -32.29 53.75 -96.79
C LEU A 1105 -31.99 54.57 -98.04
N ASP A 1106 -31.47 53.96 -99.10
CA ASP A 1106 -31.24 54.61 -100.38
C ASP A 1106 -32.48 54.50 -101.28
N LEU A 1107 -33.23 55.59 -101.38
CA LEU A 1107 -34.50 55.63 -102.11
C LEU A 1107 -34.27 55.99 -103.58
N LYS A 1108 -34.64 55.11 -104.51
CA LYS A 1108 -34.52 55.31 -105.96
C LYS A 1108 -35.82 55.84 -106.59
N ASP A 1109 -35.69 56.72 -107.60
CA ASP A 1109 -36.82 57.25 -108.41
C ASP A 1109 -37.41 56.16 -109.32
N ALA A 1110 -38.73 55.94 -109.25
CA ALA A 1110 -39.44 54.86 -109.94
C ALA A 1110 -39.48 55.01 -111.48
N SER A 1111 -39.01 56.13 -112.03
CA SER A 1111 -39.05 56.41 -113.48
C SER A 1111 -37.90 55.78 -114.30
N SER A 1112 -36.93 55.11 -113.65
CA SER A 1112 -35.74 54.54 -114.31
C SER A 1112 -35.96 53.17 -114.97
N GLY A 1113 -36.92 52.35 -114.48
CA GLY A 1113 -37.15 50.98 -114.96
C GLY A 1113 -35.96 50.02 -114.77
N THR A 1114 -34.98 50.40 -113.96
CA THR A 1114 -33.82 49.58 -113.57
C THR A 1114 -33.36 50.04 -112.19
N ILE A 1115 -33.22 49.10 -111.26
CA ILE A 1115 -32.77 49.35 -109.88
C ILE A 1115 -31.31 48.91 -109.80
N GLU A 1116 -30.40 49.86 -109.56
CA GLU A 1116 -28.96 49.61 -109.44
C GLU A 1116 -28.53 49.83 -107.97
N GLY A 1117 -27.88 48.83 -107.37
CA GLY A 1117 -27.19 48.92 -106.07
C GLY A 1117 -25.76 49.44 -106.21
N SER A 1118 -24.96 49.29 -105.15
CA SER A 1118 -23.64 49.91 -105.01
C SER A 1118 -22.47 48.91 -104.99
N VAL A 1119 -21.42 49.20 -104.22
CA VAL A 1119 -20.24 48.32 -104.04
C VAL A 1119 -20.15 47.79 -102.61
N ASP A 1120 -21.15 48.08 -101.79
CA ASP A 1120 -21.30 47.66 -100.40
C ASP A 1120 -22.42 46.61 -100.33
N SER A 1121 -22.37 45.69 -99.37
CA SER A 1121 -23.46 44.72 -99.13
C SER A 1121 -24.78 45.43 -98.83
N GLU A 1122 -25.78 45.21 -99.67
CA GLU A 1122 -27.07 45.88 -99.62
C GLU A 1122 -28.24 44.90 -99.68
N ILE A 1123 -29.36 45.28 -99.08
CA ILE A 1123 -30.66 44.66 -99.38
C ILE A 1123 -31.30 45.47 -100.50
N ILE A 1124 -31.77 44.84 -101.56
CA ILE A 1124 -32.36 45.50 -102.74
C ILE A 1124 -33.68 44.81 -103.08
N SER A 1125 -34.74 45.59 -103.28
CA SER A 1125 -36.08 45.05 -103.56
C SER A 1125 -36.75 45.79 -104.73
N GLY A 1126 -37.38 45.02 -105.62
CA GLY A 1126 -38.22 45.51 -106.72
C GLY A 1126 -39.61 46.02 -106.30
N THR A 1127 -40.43 46.35 -107.29
CA THR A 1127 -41.83 46.76 -107.21
C THR A 1127 -42.76 45.71 -107.84
N ASP A 1128 -44.07 45.80 -107.60
CA ASP A 1128 -45.02 44.95 -108.34
C ASP A 1128 -44.98 45.29 -109.86
N GLY A 1129 -44.41 44.42 -110.68
CA GLY A 1129 -44.23 44.52 -112.14
C GLY A 1129 -42.99 43.77 -112.64
N ASP A 1130 -42.80 43.68 -113.97
CA ASP A 1130 -41.55 43.12 -114.53
C ASP A 1130 -40.37 44.10 -114.28
N ASP A 1131 -39.48 43.78 -113.35
CA ASP A 1131 -38.36 44.64 -112.95
C ASP A 1131 -36.98 44.16 -113.42
N MET A 1132 -36.02 45.08 -113.42
CA MET A 1132 -34.60 44.77 -113.67
C MET A 1132 -33.77 45.27 -112.50
N ILE A 1133 -33.19 44.34 -111.74
CA ILE A 1133 -32.42 44.60 -110.53
C ILE A 1133 -30.96 44.20 -110.75
N VAL A 1134 -30.03 45.11 -110.46
CA VAL A 1134 -28.59 44.89 -110.55
C VAL A 1134 -27.93 45.33 -109.24
N ALA A 1135 -27.49 44.38 -108.41
CA ALA A 1135 -27.06 44.67 -107.05
C ALA A 1135 -25.66 45.27 -106.95
N GLY A 1136 -24.65 44.67 -107.60
CA GLY A 1136 -23.37 45.34 -107.80
C GLY A 1136 -22.19 44.53 -107.29
N GLU A 1137 -21.38 45.08 -106.39
CA GLU A 1137 -20.34 44.30 -105.70
C GLU A 1137 -20.65 44.31 -104.20
N GLY A 1138 -20.28 43.26 -103.47
CA GLY A 1138 -20.72 43.04 -102.09
C GLY A 1138 -21.53 41.75 -101.98
N ASP A 1139 -21.70 41.24 -100.76
CA ASP A 1139 -22.62 40.12 -100.52
C ASP A 1139 -24.02 40.71 -100.35
N ASP A 1140 -24.82 40.70 -101.42
CA ASP A 1140 -26.10 41.43 -101.50
C ASP A 1140 -27.30 40.52 -101.23
N ILE A 1141 -28.41 41.09 -100.76
CA ILE A 1141 -29.72 40.41 -100.69
C ILE A 1141 -30.63 41.02 -101.76
N VAL A 1142 -30.93 40.25 -102.80
CA VAL A 1142 -31.77 40.67 -103.92
C VAL A 1142 -33.15 40.04 -103.79
N ALA A 1143 -34.14 40.83 -103.36
CA ALA A 1143 -35.52 40.38 -103.22
C ALA A 1143 -36.34 40.66 -104.49
N SER A 1144 -36.99 39.62 -105.04
CA SER A 1144 -37.95 39.76 -106.14
C SER A 1144 -39.33 40.26 -105.68
N SER A 1145 -40.17 40.59 -106.65
CA SER A 1145 -41.54 41.09 -106.47
C SER A 1145 -42.45 40.61 -107.60
N GLU A 1146 -43.78 40.81 -107.49
CA GLU A 1146 -44.75 40.22 -108.43
C GLU A 1146 -44.46 40.65 -109.89
N GLY A 1147 -44.03 39.73 -110.76
CA GLY A 1147 -43.67 40.04 -112.15
C GLY A 1147 -42.67 39.04 -112.72
N ASN A 1148 -42.26 39.22 -113.99
CA ASN A 1148 -41.16 38.45 -114.58
C ASN A 1148 -39.87 39.27 -114.44
N ASP A 1149 -39.14 39.04 -113.37
CA ASP A 1149 -38.00 39.86 -112.99
C ASP A 1149 -36.69 39.39 -113.62
N LEU A 1150 -35.80 40.35 -113.86
CA LEU A 1150 -34.42 40.12 -114.26
C LEU A 1150 -33.48 40.53 -113.12
N LEU A 1151 -32.86 39.54 -112.48
CA LEU A 1151 -32.03 39.72 -111.29
C LEU A 1151 -30.55 39.50 -111.63
N THR A 1152 -29.70 40.41 -111.18
CA THR A 1152 -28.24 40.34 -111.28
C THR A 1152 -27.65 40.65 -109.90
N GLY A 1153 -26.97 39.69 -109.27
CA GLY A 1153 -26.32 39.89 -107.97
C GLY A 1153 -25.00 40.63 -108.11
N GLY A 1154 -24.21 40.24 -109.11
CA GLY A 1154 -22.93 40.84 -109.42
C GLY A 1154 -21.77 40.13 -108.73
N GLY A 1155 -21.00 40.84 -107.92
CA GLY A 1155 -19.75 40.34 -107.33
C GLY A 1155 -19.84 40.15 -105.83
N GLY A 1156 -20.03 38.92 -105.37
CA GLY A 1156 -20.11 38.58 -103.95
C GLY A 1156 -20.65 37.17 -103.77
N SER A 1157 -21.11 36.87 -102.55
CA SER A 1157 -21.97 35.73 -102.26
C SER A 1157 -23.38 36.25 -102.03
N ASP A 1158 -24.18 36.31 -103.09
CA ASP A 1158 -25.47 37.02 -103.07
C ASP A 1158 -26.63 36.10 -102.66
N ILE A 1159 -27.64 36.64 -101.98
CA ILE A 1159 -28.86 35.92 -101.59
C ILE A 1159 -30.04 36.45 -102.40
N PHE A 1160 -30.60 35.61 -103.26
CA PHE A 1160 -31.83 35.92 -104.01
C PHE A 1160 -33.04 35.40 -103.22
N VAL A 1161 -33.90 36.31 -102.79
CA VAL A 1161 -35.02 36.02 -101.87
C VAL A 1161 -36.35 36.17 -102.59
N TRP A 1162 -37.19 35.14 -102.51
CA TRP A 1162 -38.58 35.19 -102.96
C TRP A 1162 -39.51 35.28 -101.75
N ARG A 1163 -40.37 36.29 -101.71
CA ARG A 1163 -41.34 36.47 -100.61
C ARG A 1163 -42.68 35.84 -100.94
N ALA A 1164 -43.47 35.48 -99.92
CA ALA A 1164 -44.79 34.86 -100.09
C ALA A 1164 -45.77 35.67 -100.98
N SER A 1165 -45.59 37.00 -101.06
CA SER A 1165 -46.39 37.90 -101.90
C SER A 1165 -46.18 37.72 -103.40
N ASP A 1166 -45.03 37.19 -103.82
CA ASP A 1166 -44.62 37.04 -105.22
C ASP A 1166 -45.33 35.89 -105.97
N HIS A 1167 -46.02 35.00 -105.23
CA HIS A 1167 -46.48 33.69 -105.75
C HIS A 1167 -47.90 33.68 -106.34
N ALA A 1168 -48.40 34.82 -106.83
CA ALA A 1168 -49.81 34.97 -107.22
C ALA A 1168 -50.13 34.62 -108.69
N GLY A 1169 -49.14 34.54 -109.59
CA GLY A 1169 -49.25 34.17 -111.01
C GLY A 1169 -48.15 33.19 -111.43
N GLU A 1170 -48.26 32.48 -112.56
CA GLU A 1170 -47.16 31.60 -113.09
C GLU A 1170 -46.01 32.46 -113.65
N ASP A 1171 -45.39 33.29 -112.81
CA ASP A 1171 -44.36 34.22 -113.21
C ASP A 1171 -43.00 33.53 -113.35
N THR A 1172 -42.13 34.13 -114.16
CA THR A 1172 -40.82 33.56 -114.52
C THR A 1172 -39.72 34.59 -114.33
N ASP A 1173 -38.96 34.43 -113.25
CA ASP A 1173 -37.80 35.26 -112.96
C ASP A 1173 -36.53 34.65 -113.54
N THR A 1174 -35.58 35.52 -113.88
CA THR A 1174 -34.30 35.12 -114.44
C THR A 1174 -33.16 35.71 -113.61
N ILE A 1175 -32.35 34.84 -113.01
CA ILE A 1175 -31.06 35.22 -112.43
C ILE A 1175 -29.99 35.13 -113.51
N THR A 1176 -29.20 36.18 -113.69
CA THR A 1176 -28.29 36.32 -114.84
C THR A 1176 -26.86 35.88 -114.58
N ASP A 1177 -26.46 35.75 -113.32
CA ASP A 1177 -25.06 35.53 -112.93
C ASP A 1177 -24.86 34.60 -111.72
N PHE A 1178 -25.87 33.79 -111.40
CA PHE A 1178 -25.85 32.87 -110.25
C PHE A 1178 -24.59 31.96 -110.20
N SER A 1179 -23.89 31.99 -109.07
CA SER A 1179 -22.64 31.29 -108.82
C SER A 1179 -22.81 30.18 -107.79
N THR A 1180 -22.48 28.93 -108.14
CA THR A 1180 -22.70 27.77 -107.25
C THR A 1180 -21.44 27.33 -106.50
N GLY A 1181 -21.59 26.71 -105.32
CA GLY A 1181 -20.52 26.16 -104.47
C GLY A 1181 -20.41 26.87 -103.12
N ALA A 1182 -19.55 26.36 -102.23
CA ALA A 1182 -19.32 26.95 -100.91
C ALA A 1182 -18.80 28.40 -101.02
N GLY A 1183 -19.60 29.36 -100.53
CA GLY A 1183 -19.35 30.80 -100.65
C GLY A 1183 -19.73 31.40 -102.03
N GLY A 1184 -20.61 30.72 -102.77
CA GLY A 1184 -21.35 31.27 -103.91
C GLY A 1184 -22.78 31.62 -103.52
N ASP A 1185 -23.56 32.07 -104.49
CA ASP A 1185 -24.89 32.64 -104.30
C ASP A 1185 -25.91 31.64 -103.76
N VAL A 1186 -26.92 32.18 -103.09
CA VAL A 1186 -27.97 31.46 -102.38
C VAL A 1186 -29.31 31.82 -102.97
N ILE A 1187 -30.14 30.81 -103.21
CA ILE A 1187 -31.58 31.00 -103.47
C ILE A 1187 -32.31 30.74 -102.16
N ASP A 1188 -33.01 31.74 -101.64
CA ASP A 1188 -33.82 31.63 -100.43
C ASP A 1188 -35.32 31.60 -100.76
N LEU A 1189 -35.93 30.46 -100.47
CA LEU A 1189 -37.36 30.17 -100.65
C LEU A 1189 -38.07 29.92 -99.32
N SER A 1190 -37.45 30.28 -98.19
CA SER A 1190 -37.98 30.02 -96.84
C SER A 1190 -39.35 30.66 -96.61
N ASP A 1191 -39.61 31.81 -97.26
CA ASP A 1191 -40.89 32.51 -97.19
C ASP A 1191 -41.95 31.92 -98.13
N VAL A 1192 -41.53 31.12 -99.11
CA VAL A 1192 -42.39 30.58 -100.18
C VAL A 1192 -42.89 29.18 -99.85
N ILE A 1193 -41.98 28.32 -99.44
CA ILE A 1193 -42.25 26.89 -99.25
C ILE A 1193 -42.55 26.65 -97.76
N GLN A 1194 -43.76 26.18 -97.47
CA GLN A 1194 -44.09 25.70 -96.12
C GLN A 1194 -43.95 24.18 -96.07
N ALA A 1195 -42.73 23.68 -95.87
CA ALA A 1195 -42.46 22.24 -95.84
C ALA A 1195 -43.04 21.58 -94.57
N ASP A 1196 -44.17 20.87 -94.71
CA ASP A 1196 -44.88 20.24 -93.58
C ASP A 1196 -44.63 18.72 -93.50
N THR A 1197 -43.35 18.30 -93.59
CA THR A 1197 -42.78 16.92 -93.48
C THR A 1197 -42.53 16.10 -94.76
N ASP A 1198 -42.86 16.61 -95.94
CA ASP A 1198 -42.51 15.95 -97.22
C ASP A 1198 -41.09 16.31 -97.69
N ALA A 1199 -40.48 15.47 -98.54
CA ALA A 1199 -39.15 15.74 -99.10
C ALA A 1199 -39.19 16.90 -100.11
N LEU A 1200 -38.14 17.72 -100.13
CA LEU A 1200 -38.09 18.97 -100.90
C LEU A 1200 -38.23 18.79 -102.42
N ASP A 1201 -37.90 17.61 -102.94
CA ASP A 1201 -38.12 17.20 -104.34
C ASP A 1201 -39.62 17.06 -104.71
N SER A 1202 -40.51 17.13 -103.73
CA SER A 1202 -41.96 17.23 -103.93
C SER A 1202 -42.44 18.67 -104.16
N TYR A 1203 -41.59 19.66 -103.84
CA TYR A 1203 -41.89 21.10 -103.96
C TYR A 1203 -41.08 21.75 -105.10
N LEU A 1204 -39.88 21.24 -105.38
CA LEU A 1204 -38.97 21.77 -106.39
C LEU A 1204 -38.76 20.75 -107.52
N ASN A 1205 -38.97 21.17 -108.76
CA ASN A 1205 -38.68 20.38 -109.96
C ASN A 1205 -37.64 21.12 -110.82
N LEU A 1206 -36.55 20.43 -111.19
CA LEU A 1206 -35.45 21.02 -111.95
C LEU A 1206 -35.52 20.63 -113.42
N ASN A 1207 -35.60 21.62 -114.30
CA ASN A 1207 -35.61 21.43 -115.74
C ASN A 1207 -34.33 22.00 -116.38
N PHE A 1208 -33.64 21.19 -117.18
CA PHE A 1208 -32.37 21.55 -117.80
C PHE A 1208 -32.54 21.70 -119.32
N GLU A 1209 -32.45 22.91 -119.84
CA GLU A 1209 -32.54 23.18 -121.28
C GLU A 1209 -31.47 24.16 -121.76
N ASN A 1210 -30.78 23.82 -122.85
CA ASN A 1210 -29.80 24.69 -123.54
C ASN A 1210 -28.65 25.26 -122.68
N GLY A 1211 -28.37 24.70 -121.50
CA GLY A 1211 -27.32 25.17 -120.58
C GLY A 1211 -27.83 26.07 -119.46
N ASP A 1212 -29.14 26.32 -119.40
CA ASP A 1212 -29.83 26.99 -118.29
C ASP A 1212 -30.53 25.95 -117.41
N THR A 1213 -30.73 26.29 -116.13
CA THR A 1213 -31.52 25.49 -115.19
C THR A 1213 -32.75 26.29 -114.78
N THR A 1214 -33.95 25.74 -114.99
CA THR A 1214 -35.20 26.30 -114.47
C THR A 1214 -35.66 25.49 -113.27
N ILE A 1215 -35.81 26.18 -112.14
CA ILE A 1215 -36.40 25.66 -110.92
C ILE A 1215 -37.89 25.99 -110.95
N GLU A 1216 -38.72 24.96 -111.06
CA GLU A 1216 -40.17 25.09 -110.91
C GLU A 1216 -40.53 24.90 -109.43
N VAL A 1217 -41.03 25.97 -108.80
CA VAL A 1217 -41.37 26.02 -107.38
C VAL A 1217 -42.88 25.81 -107.18
N SER A 1218 -43.23 24.79 -106.40
CA SER A 1218 -44.59 24.50 -105.95
C SER A 1218 -44.68 24.81 -104.45
N PRO A 1219 -45.43 25.84 -104.02
CA PRO A 1219 -45.53 26.23 -102.59
C PRO A 1219 -46.13 25.15 -101.68
N ALA A 1220 -46.86 24.20 -102.26
CA ALA A 1220 -47.40 23.02 -101.60
C ALA A 1220 -47.09 21.74 -102.40
N ALA A 1221 -47.03 20.59 -101.74
CA ALA A 1221 -46.78 19.28 -102.38
C ALA A 1221 -47.99 18.75 -103.20
N ASP A 1222 -48.72 19.63 -103.89
CA ASP A 1222 -49.83 19.28 -104.80
C ASP A 1222 -49.40 19.28 -106.29
N GLY A 1223 -48.16 19.69 -106.56
CA GLY A 1223 -47.55 19.74 -107.88
C GLY A 1223 -47.99 20.93 -108.74
N GLN A 1224 -48.66 21.92 -108.15
CA GLN A 1224 -49.00 23.16 -108.84
C GLN A 1224 -47.84 24.15 -108.73
N VAL A 1225 -47.15 24.36 -109.85
CA VAL A 1225 -46.06 25.35 -109.95
C VAL A 1225 -46.64 26.75 -109.96
N THR A 1226 -46.18 27.60 -109.05
CA THR A 1226 -46.55 29.03 -109.04
C THR A 1226 -45.36 29.92 -109.38
N GLN A 1227 -44.11 29.50 -109.19
CA GLN A 1227 -42.95 30.30 -109.56
C GLN A 1227 -41.99 29.51 -110.44
N LYS A 1228 -41.36 30.18 -111.41
CA LYS A 1228 -40.27 29.61 -112.20
C LYS A 1228 -39.04 30.48 -112.10
N ILE A 1229 -37.98 29.95 -111.52
CA ILE A 1229 -36.70 30.64 -111.37
C ILE A 1229 -35.75 30.08 -112.40
N THR A 1230 -35.35 30.89 -113.38
CA THR A 1230 -34.41 30.49 -114.42
C THR A 1230 -33.02 31.01 -114.08
N LEU A 1231 -32.08 30.08 -113.89
CA LEU A 1231 -30.65 30.37 -113.73
C LEU A 1231 -30.01 30.38 -115.12
N GLN A 1232 -29.84 31.57 -115.68
CA GLN A 1232 -29.30 31.74 -117.02
C GLN A 1232 -27.81 31.39 -117.05
N GLY A 1233 -27.43 30.48 -117.94
CA GLY A 1233 -26.05 30.04 -118.13
C GLY A 1233 -25.52 29.06 -117.08
N VAL A 1234 -26.36 28.59 -116.16
CA VAL A 1234 -25.99 27.67 -115.08
C VAL A 1234 -26.64 26.29 -115.32
N ASP A 1235 -25.81 25.25 -115.49
CA ASP A 1235 -26.26 23.86 -115.66
C ASP A 1235 -26.01 23.03 -114.39
N LEU A 1236 -27.08 22.75 -113.64
CA LEU A 1236 -27.01 21.98 -112.38
C LEU A 1236 -27.22 20.47 -112.56
N SER A 1237 -27.34 19.96 -113.79
CA SER A 1237 -27.73 18.56 -114.09
C SER A 1237 -26.78 17.48 -113.54
N SER A 1238 -25.61 17.87 -113.03
CA SER A 1238 -24.66 16.97 -112.34
C SER A 1238 -24.05 17.57 -111.06
N TYR A 1239 -24.71 18.58 -110.48
CA TYR A 1239 -24.20 19.33 -109.32
C TYR A 1239 -23.99 18.42 -108.10
N GLY A 1240 -22.85 18.57 -107.43
CA GLY A 1240 -22.41 17.70 -106.32
C GLY A 1240 -22.30 16.20 -106.65
N GLY A 1241 -22.36 15.81 -107.94
CA GLY A 1241 -22.40 14.41 -108.38
C GLY A 1241 -23.78 13.75 -108.33
N GLY A 1242 -24.86 14.51 -108.08
CA GLY A 1242 -26.24 14.03 -108.08
C GLY A 1242 -26.73 13.64 -109.47
N ALA A 1243 -27.54 12.59 -109.57
CA ALA A 1243 -28.14 12.09 -110.82
C ALA A 1243 -29.68 12.21 -110.84
N THR A 1244 -30.26 12.74 -109.76
CA THR A 1244 -31.69 12.98 -109.55
C THR A 1244 -31.90 14.36 -108.94
N ASP A 1245 -33.07 14.97 -109.14
CA ASP A 1245 -33.38 16.31 -108.61
C ASP A 1245 -33.23 16.35 -107.08
N ALA A 1246 -33.67 15.30 -106.38
CA ALA A 1246 -33.50 15.18 -104.93
C ALA A 1246 -32.03 15.20 -104.47
N GLU A 1247 -31.12 14.54 -105.19
CA GLU A 1247 -29.70 14.57 -104.86
C GLU A 1247 -29.09 15.94 -105.15
N ILE A 1248 -29.50 16.59 -106.26
CA ILE A 1248 -29.04 17.93 -106.62
C ILE A 1248 -29.52 18.97 -105.59
N ILE A 1249 -30.80 18.92 -105.20
CA ILE A 1249 -31.39 19.81 -104.19
C ILE A 1249 -30.70 19.65 -102.83
N ASN A 1250 -30.48 18.41 -102.37
CA ASN A 1250 -29.77 18.17 -101.11
C ASN A 1250 -28.32 18.68 -101.17
N ASN A 1251 -27.62 18.49 -102.30
CA ASN A 1251 -26.27 19.03 -102.47
C ASN A 1251 -26.24 20.56 -102.46
N LEU A 1252 -27.24 21.22 -103.06
CA LEU A 1252 -27.35 22.68 -103.02
C LEU A 1252 -27.60 23.18 -101.58
N MET A 1253 -28.42 22.47 -100.78
CA MET A 1253 -28.60 22.79 -99.37
C MET A 1253 -27.34 22.54 -98.53
N ASP A 1254 -26.67 21.40 -98.73
CA ASP A 1254 -25.44 21.02 -98.00
C ASP A 1254 -24.29 22.01 -98.29
N ASP A 1255 -24.19 22.50 -99.53
CA ASP A 1255 -23.21 23.51 -99.93
C ASP A 1255 -23.65 24.96 -99.61
N GLY A 1256 -24.88 25.14 -99.13
CA GLY A 1256 -25.45 26.42 -98.70
C GLY A 1256 -25.99 27.31 -99.83
N ASN A 1257 -26.12 26.81 -101.05
CA ASN A 1257 -26.63 27.57 -102.21
C ASN A 1257 -28.18 27.55 -102.34
N LEU A 1258 -28.88 26.82 -101.48
CA LEU A 1258 -30.34 26.80 -101.41
C LEU A 1258 -30.79 26.79 -99.95
N MET A 1259 -31.69 27.70 -99.60
CA MET A 1259 -32.32 27.83 -98.29
C MET A 1259 -33.84 27.75 -98.45
N VAL A 1260 -34.49 26.89 -97.66
CA VAL A 1260 -35.94 26.61 -97.70
C VAL A 1260 -36.47 26.34 -96.30
#